data_AF-A0A8J5YYX1-F1
#
_entry.id   AF-A0A8J5YYX1-F1
#
_cell.length_a   1.000
_cell.length_b   1.000
_cell.length_c   1.000
_cell.angle_alpha   90.00
_cell.angle_beta   90.00
_cell.angle_gamma   90.00
#
_symmetry.space_group_name_H-M   'P 1'
#
loop_
_entity.id
_entity.type
_entity.pdbx_description
1 polymer ?
#
loop_
_entity_poly.entity_id
_entity_poly.type
_entity_poly.pdbx_seq_one_letter_code
_entity_poly.pdbx_strand_id
1 'polypeptide(L)'
;MLRMWEDSAKQVKSGNVNRMGLLKLGFYNQRLHLLRFIPPESANVSPSTFWVQNLTNNNATNHSSLSYTPRVNPVIAKALRTEAAATAQPIKMVKAIRVHQFGGPQVLQWEDVELGEPKEGEIRIKNKAIGLNFIDIYFRKGVYKAATMPFTPGMEAVGEVTAVGPGLTGRKVGDIVAYAGNPMGSYAEEQILPADKVVPVPPSVDPITAASIMLKGMTAQFLVRRCFKVESGHTVLVHAAAGGVGSLLCQWANALGATVIGTVSTKEKAAQAKEDGCHHVIIYKEEDFVSRVNEITSGKGVEVVYDSVGKDTFGGSLACLKPRGYMVSFGQSSGTPDPVPLSALAPKSLFLTRPSMMQYTSTRDELLETAGEVFANVASGVLRVRVNHKYPLPEAAQAHADLENRRTTGSVLLGVLRRKIVPIVRIEAVQNLTNNNTTNHSSLSYIPRINPVIAKALRTEATATVQPIKMVKAIRVHQLGGPQVLKWEDVELGEPKEGEIRIKNKAIGLNFIDIYFRKGVYKAATMPFTPGMEVVGEVTAVGPGLTGRKVGDIVAYAGDRLGSYAEEQILPADKVVPVPPSVDPIIAASIMLKGMISMKFSPIALFLIRISPSLGSPSSTSSHYLVRRCFKVEPGHTVLVHAAAGGTGSLLCQWANALGATVIGTVSTKEKAAQAKEDGCHHVITYTEEDFVSCVNEMTSGKGVEVVYDSVGKNTFEGSLACLKPRGYMVSFGQSSGTPDPAFHDAIHVNSGLAAGNCRGSVCQCCVGHFAGSGESQVPFVRSIAGTGRPGESQNNWINCADSMKAYPLWL
;
A
#
# COMPACT_ATOMS: atom_id res chain seq x y z
N MET A 1 28.67 -48.51 -32.94
CA MET A 1 28.53 -47.11 -32.50
C MET A 1 27.06 -46.70 -32.34
N LEU A 2 26.23 -46.56 -33.39
CA LEU A 2 24.82 -46.10 -33.21
C LEU A 2 24.05 -46.84 -32.09
N ARG A 3 24.05 -48.18 -32.05
CA ARG A 3 23.39 -48.95 -30.98
C ARG A 3 23.81 -48.56 -29.55
N MET A 4 25.08 -48.20 -29.32
CA MET A 4 25.55 -47.75 -28.00
C MET A 4 25.01 -46.37 -27.63
N TRP A 5 24.76 -45.51 -28.62
CA TRP A 5 24.10 -44.21 -28.44
C TRP A 5 22.60 -44.42 -28.19
N GLU A 6 21.94 -45.32 -28.93
CA GLU A 6 20.54 -45.69 -28.71
C GLU A 6 20.29 -46.28 -27.31
N ASP A 7 21.17 -47.16 -26.83
CA ASP A 7 21.04 -47.74 -25.48
C ASP A 7 21.36 -46.74 -24.37
N SER A 8 22.30 -45.82 -24.61
CA SER A 8 22.54 -44.68 -23.71
C SER A 8 21.33 -43.73 -23.65
N ALA A 9 20.67 -43.47 -24.78
CA ALA A 9 19.46 -42.66 -24.85
C ALA A 9 18.25 -43.33 -24.16
N LYS A 10 18.19 -44.67 -24.11
CA LYS A 10 17.20 -45.41 -23.32
C LYS A 10 17.44 -45.24 -21.81
N GLN A 11 18.68 -45.32 -21.34
CA GLN A 11 19.01 -45.14 -19.91
C GLN A 11 18.69 -43.73 -19.39
N VAL A 12 18.82 -42.70 -20.23
CA VAL A 12 18.41 -41.32 -19.86
C VAL A 12 16.90 -41.23 -19.58
N LYS A 13 16.06 -42.04 -20.24
CA LYS A 13 14.61 -42.06 -20.00
C LYS A 13 14.18 -42.74 -18.69
N SER A 14 15.09 -43.45 -18.00
CA SER A 14 14.80 -44.10 -16.70
C SER A 14 15.30 -43.31 -15.47
N GLY A 15 15.56 -42.01 -15.61
CA GLY A 15 15.67 -41.06 -14.48
C GLY A 15 16.93 -41.11 -13.61
N ASN A 16 17.87 -42.02 -13.86
CA ASN A 16 19.08 -42.19 -13.05
C ASN A 16 20.22 -41.28 -13.53
N VAL A 17 20.26 -40.03 -13.07
CA VAL A 17 21.30 -39.05 -13.44
C VAL A 17 22.36 -38.93 -12.34
N ASN A 18 23.51 -39.56 -12.56
CA ASN A 18 24.75 -39.19 -11.87
C ASN A 18 25.98 -39.64 -12.69
N ARG A 19 27.01 -38.78 -12.76
CA ARG A 19 28.29 -38.97 -13.49
C ARG A 19 28.19 -39.11 -15.03
N MET A 20 28.14 -37.99 -15.75
CA MET A 20 28.75 -37.90 -17.09
C MET A 20 30.13 -37.25 -16.99
N GLY A 21 31.17 -37.99 -17.37
CA GLY A 21 32.46 -37.42 -17.75
C GLY A 21 32.51 -37.28 -19.28
N LEU A 22 33.02 -36.16 -19.79
CA LEU A 22 33.18 -35.96 -21.23
C LEU A 22 34.16 -37.00 -21.81
N LEU A 23 33.64 -37.84 -22.71
CA LEU A 23 34.43 -38.77 -23.53
C LEU A 23 34.68 -38.10 -24.88
N LYS A 24 35.95 -37.80 -25.19
CA LYS A 24 36.34 -37.29 -26.51
C LYS A 24 37.14 -38.37 -27.24
N LEU A 25 36.62 -38.82 -28.37
CA LEU A 25 37.29 -39.76 -29.27
C LEU A 25 38.32 -39.00 -30.11
N GLY A 26 39.53 -39.55 -30.23
CA GLY A 26 40.59 -39.01 -31.05
C GLY A 26 41.36 -40.12 -31.76
N PHE A 27 41.74 -39.87 -33.01
CA PHE A 27 42.69 -40.71 -33.74
C PHE A 27 44.10 -40.13 -33.59
N TYR A 28 45.07 -41.01 -33.31
CA TYR A 28 46.50 -40.68 -33.33
C TYR A 28 47.26 -41.86 -33.92
N ASN A 29 48.15 -41.62 -34.89
CA ASN A 29 48.82 -42.67 -35.70
C ASN A 29 47.87 -43.81 -36.14
N GLN A 30 46.72 -43.45 -36.70
CA GLN A 30 45.66 -44.35 -37.19
C GLN A 30 45.05 -45.31 -36.14
N ARG A 31 45.33 -45.14 -34.84
CA ARG A 31 44.65 -45.87 -33.75
C ARG A 31 43.66 -44.96 -33.01
N LEU A 32 42.55 -45.56 -32.59
CA LEU A 32 41.47 -44.88 -31.89
C LEU A 32 41.72 -44.92 -30.37
N HIS A 33 41.80 -43.75 -29.74
CA HIS A 33 42.00 -43.63 -28.29
C HIS A 33 40.75 -43.11 -27.58
N LEU A 34 40.44 -43.71 -26.43
CA LEU A 34 39.31 -43.37 -25.57
C LEU A 34 39.83 -42.58 -24.36
N LEU A 35 39.58 -41.27 -24.31
CA LEU A 35 40.07 -40.39 -23.25
C LEU A 35 38.93 -40.00 -22.31
N ARG A 36 39.13 -40.24 -21.00
CA ARG A 36 38.21 -39.92 -19.92
C ARG A 36 38.80 -38.82 -19.05
N PHE A 37 38.10 -37.69 -18.93
CA PHE A 37 38.44 -36.66 -17.95
C PHE A 37 37.97 -37.05 -16.54
N ILE A 38 38.79 -36.73 -15.53
CA ILE A 38 38.53 -36.96 -14.11
C ILE A 38 38.76 -35.61 -13.38
N PRO A 39 37.80 -35.09 -12.59
CA PRO A 39 38.02 -33.91 -11.76
C PRO A 39 39.00 -34.20 -10.60
N PRO A 40 39.77 -33.22 -10.11
CA PRO A 40 40.59 -33.40 -8.92
C PRO A 40 39.72 -33.53 -7.67
N GLU A 41 39.96 -34.56 -6.85
CA GLU A 41 39.44 -34.68 -5.49
C GLU A 41 40.55 -34.28 -4.48
N SER A 42 40.17 -33.60 -3.40
CA SER A 42 41.03 -32.98 -2.37
C SER A 42 41.86 -31.76 -2.81
N ALA A 43 42.32 -30.96 -1.84
CA ALA A 43 42.90 -29.63 -2.02
C ALA A 43 44.45 -29.65 -2.14
N ASN A 44 45.02 -28.48 -2.48
CA ASN A 44 46.45 -28.18 -2.59
C ASN A 44 47.20 -28.75 -3.83
N VAL A 45 46.70 -28.45 -5.04
CA VAL A 45 47.49 -28.57 -6.30
C VAL A 45 47.31 -27.29 -7.14
N SER A 46 48.39 -26.86 -7.82
CA SER A 46 48.41 -25.68 -8.70
C SER A 46 47.53 -25.87 -9.97
N PRO A 47 46.88 -24.82 -10.52
CA PRO A 47 45.95 -24.94 -11.65
C PRO A 47 46.51 -25.39 -13.01
N SER A 48 47.81 -25.69 -13.11
CA SER A 48 48.52 -25.92 -14.38
C SER A 48 48.74 -27.39 -14.76
N THR A 49 48.17 -28.35 -14.02
CA THR A 49 48.47 -29.79 -14.18
C THR A 49 47.24 -30.60 -14.59
N PHE A 50 47.21 -31.06 -15.85
CA PHE A 50 46.18 -31.97 -16.35
C PHE A 50 46.66 -33.43 -16.33
N TRP A 51 45.86 -34.32 -15.75
CA TRP A 51 46.11 -35.76 -15.79
C TRP A 51 45.34 -36.43 -16.93
N VAL A 52 46.02 -37.26 -17.72
CA VAL A 52 45.43 -38.00 -18.84
C VAL A 52 45.72 -39.50 -18.65
N GLN A 53 44.68 -40.28 -18.36
CA GLN A 53 44.80 -41.74 -18.24
C GLN A 53 44.42 -42.40 -19.57
N ASN A 54 45.36 -43.12 -20.18
CA ASN A 54 45.15 -43.84 -21.43
C ASN A 54 44.68 -45.28 -21.15
N LEU A 55 43.42 -45.59 -21.45
CA LEU A 55 42.74 -46.82 -20.98
C LEU A 55 43.07 -48.10 -21.79
N THR A 56 44.14 -48.11 -22.59
CA THR A 56 44.38 -49.16 -23.61
C THR A 56 45.39 -50.25 -23.23
N ASN A 57 45.88 -50.31 -21.98
CA ASN A 57 46.77 -51.38 -21.50
C ASN A 57 46.26 -51.97 -20.18
N ASN A 58 45.64 -53.15 -20.25
CA ASN A 58 45.51 -54.04 -19.10
C ASN A 58 46.78 -54.89 -18.99
N ASN A 59 47.65 -54.58 -18.03
CA ASN A 59 48.49 -55.54 -17.30
C ASN A 59 49.21 -54.82 -16.14
N ALA A 60 49.43 -55.52 -15.02
CA ALA A 60 49.99 -54.94 -13.81
C ALA A 60 51.50 -55.21 -13.69
N THR A 61 52.28 -54.20 -13.25
CA THR A 61 53.54 -54.34 -12.49
C THR A 61 54.02 -52.97 -11.98
N ASN A 62 55.03 -52.95 -11.09
CA ASN A 62 55.38 -51.79 -10.26
C ASN A 62 56.46 -50.86 -10.83
N HIS A 63 56.53 -49.66 -10.23
CA HIS A 63 57.68 -48.72 -10.15
C HIS A 63 58.35 -48.21 -11.45
N SER A 64 58.26 -46.90 -11.67
CA SER A 64 59.39 -45.97 -11.41
C SER A 64 59.06 -44.54 -11.87
N SER A 65 59.77 -43.53 -11.34
CA SER A 65 59.61 -42.12 -11.70
C SER A 65 60.53 -41.73 -12.86
N LEU A 66 59.94 -41.25 -13.96
CA LEU A 66 60.67 -40.64 -15.08
C LEU A 66 60.10 -39.25 -15.38
N SER A 67 60.90 -38.22 -15.10
CA SER A 67 60.57 -36.82 -15.38
C SER A 67 60.86 -36.49 -16.85
N TYR A 68 59.81 -36.36 -17.65
CA TYR A 68 59.91 -35.95 -19.05
C TYR A 68 59.23 -34.59 -19.28
N THR A 69 60.01 -33.58 -19.66
CA THR A 69 59.49 -32.25 -20.04
C THR A 69 59.33 -32.17 -21.57
N PRO A 70 58.11 -32.28 -22.12
CA PRO A 70 57.91 -32.21 -23.56
C PRO A 70 58.16 -30.78 -24.05
N ARG A 71 59.17 -30.58 -24.91
CA ARG A 71 59.31 -29.35 -25.70
C ARG A 71 58.12 -29.24 -26.64
N VAL A 72 57.14 -28.39 -26.27
CA VAL A 72 55.93 -28.17 -27.08
C VAL A 72 56.34 -27.62 -28.45
N ASN A 73 55.94 -28.31 -29.52
CA ASN A 73 56.22 -27.92 -30.89
C ASN A 73 55.63 -26.52 -31.18
N PRO A 74 56.40 -25.53 -31.68
CA PRO A 74 55.92 -24.16 -31.88
C PRO A 74 54.74 -24.07 -32.85
N VAL A 75 54.56 -25.02 -33.77
CA VAL A 75 53.39 -25.09 -34.66
C VAL A 75 52.12 -25.41 -33.87
N ILE A 76 52.19 -26.36 -32.92
CA ILE A 76 51.08 -26.72 -32.03
C ILE A 76 50.79 -25.57 -31.06
N ALA A 77 51.82 -24.91 -30.52
CA ALA A 77 51.65 -23.72 -29.68
C ALA A 77 50.97 -22.56 -30.44
N LYS A 78 51.22 -22.40 -31.74
CA LYS A 78 50.53 -21.43 -32.60
C LYS A 78 49.08 -21.83 -32.89
N ALA A 79 48.83 -23.10 -33.20
CA ALA A 79 47.47 -23.62 -33.44
C ALA A 79 46.58 -23.47 -32.19
N LEU A 80 47.05 -23.92 -31.02
CA LEU A 80 46.30 -23.81 -29.76
C LEU A 80 46.04 -22.35 -29.35
N ARG A 81 46.99 -21.43 -29.59
CA ARG A 81 46.74 -19.99 -29.41
C ARG A 81 45.68 -19.44 -30.37
N THR A 82 45.56 -20.01 -31.57
CA THR A 82 44.57 -19.57 -32.57
C THR A 82 43.17 -20.09 -32.23
N GLU A 83 43.02 -21.37 -31.82
CA GLU A 83 41.72 -21.92 -31.40
C GLU A 83 41.22 -21.34 -30.07
N ALA A 84 42.12 -21.07 -29.11
CA ALA A 84 41.76 -20.39 -27.87
C ALA A 84 41.34 -18.92 -28.11
N ALA A 85 42.03 -18.22 -29.03
CA ALA A 85 41.63 -16.87 -29.44
C ALA A 85 40.33 -16.83 -30.26
N ALA A 86 39.99 -17.91 -30.97
CA ALA A 86 38.76 -18.04 -31.74
C ALA A 86 37.51 -18.35 -30.90
N THR A 87 37.67 -18.70 -29.62
CA THR A 87 36.55 -19.03 -28.70
C THR A 87 36.36 -18.02 -27.56
N ALA A 88 37.37 -17.20 -27.25
CA ALA A 88 37.22 -16.06 -26.36
C ALA A 88 36.67 -14.83 -27.12
N GLN A 89 35.34 -14.64 -27.12
CA GLN A 89 34.76 -13.39 -27.61
C GLN A 89 35.21 -12.19 -26.73
N PRO A 90 35.41 -11.00 -27.32
CA PRO A 90 35.93 -9.84 -26.60
C PRO A 90 34.93 -9.35 -25.56
N ILE A 91 35.26 -9.55 -24.28
CA ILE A 91 34.51 -9.01 -23.15
C ILE A 91 34.51 -7.47 -23.25
N LYS A 92 33.33 -6.86 -23.35
CA LYS A 92 33.20 -5.42 -23.51
C LYS A 92 33.15 -4.75 -22.15
N MET A 93 34.23 -4.08 -21.76
CA MET A 93 34.20 -3.18 -20.60
C MET A 93 33.35 -1.95 -20.92
N VAL A 94 32.44 -1.60 -20.03
CA VAL A 94 31.66 -0.35 -20.04
C VAL A 94 31.67 0.26 -18.64
N LYS A 95 31.51 1.58 -18.49
CA LYS A 95 31.39 2.17 -17.15
C LYS A 95 29.99 2.05 -16.58
N ALA A 96 29.91 1.80 -15.27
CA ALA A 96 28.67 1.80 -14.50
C ALA A 96 28.87 2.32 -13.07
N ILE A 97 27.79 2.78 -12.45
CA ILE A 97 27.73 3.02 -11.01
C ILE A 97 27.37 1.71 -10.32
N ARG A 98 28.20 1.25 -9.38
CA ARG A 98 27.96 0.04 -8.58
C ARG A 98 27.72 0.36 -7.11
N VAL A 99 26.97 -0.52 -6.46
CA VAL A 99 26.68 -0.50 -5.02
C VAL A 99 27.04 -1.87 -4.45
N HIS A 100 28.11 -1.91 -3.65
CA HIS A 100 28.61 -3.13 -2.98
C HIS A 100 28.03 -3.34 -1.58
N GLN A 101 27.57 -2.26 -0.94
CA GLN A 101 26.93 -2.27 0.37
C GLN A 101 25.90 -1.13 0.46
N PHE A 102 24.88 -1.27 1.31
CA PHE A 102 23.87 -0.23 1.49
C PHE A 102 24.42 0.98 2.26
N GLY A 103 23.88 2.18 2.01
CA GLY A 103 24.24 3.37 2.78
C GLY A 103 23.83 4.72 2.19
N GLY A 104 24.59 5.75 2.57
CA GLY A 104 24.50 7.11 2.02
C GLY A 104 25.04 7.21 0.58
N PRO A 105 25.02 8.39 -0.05
CA PRO A 105 25.45 8.56 -1.44
C PRO A 105 26.87 8.06 -1.75
N GLN A 106 27.76 8.04 -0.77
CA GLN A 106 29.15 7.60 -0.89
C GLN A 106 29.35 6.11 -1.25
N VAL A 107 28.30 5.28 -1.23
CA VAL A 107 28.41 3.86 -1.65
C VAL A 107 28.28 3.65 -3.17
N LEU A 108 28.00 4.73 -3.93
CA LEU A 108 27.87 4.76 -5.39
C LEU A 108 29.26 4.91 -6.02
N GLN A 109 29.83 3.81 -6.54
CA GLN A 109 31.20 3.77 -7.08
C GLN A 109 31.21 3.69 -8.62
N TRP A 110 32.10 4.42 -9.29
CA TRP A 110 32.18 4.49 -10.76
C TRP A 110 33.23 3.53 -11.31
N GLU A 111 32.77 2.36 -11.78
CA GLU A 111 33.59 1.19 -12.07
C GLU A 111 33.51 0.77 -13.54
N ASP A 112 34.53 0.06 -14.03
CA ASP A 112 34.42 -0.72 -15.27
C ASP A 112 33.70 -2.04 -14.98
N VAL A 113 32.73 -2.40 -15.81
CA VAL A 113 31.98 -3.65 -15.69
C VAL A 113 32.00 -4.43 -16.99
N GLU A 114 32.07 -5.75 -16.88
CA GLU A 114 31.98 -6.66 -18.03
C GLU A 114 30.55 -6.70 -18.56
N LEU A 115 30.38 -6.37 -19.85
CA LEU A 115 29.12 -6.52 -20.57
C LEU A 115 29.31 -7.54 -21.70
N GLY A 116 28.47 -8.56 -21.72
CA GLY A 116 28.47 -9.58 -22.78
C GLY A 116 27.74 -9.14 -24.05
N GLU A 117 27.40 -10.12 -24.87
CA GLU A 117 26.43 -10.00 -25.96
C GLU A 117 25.02 -10.42 -25.47
N PRO A 118 23.94 -9.83 -26.02
CA PRO A 118 22.57 -10.18 -25.64
C PRO A 118 22.18 -11.59 -26.10
N LYS A 119 21.48 -12.32 -25.22
CA LYS A 119 20.92 -13.66 -25.49
C LYS A 119 19.59 -13.57 -26.23
N GLU A 120 19.03 -14.71 -26.58
CA GLU A 120 17.67 -14.80 -27.14
C GLU A 120 16.65 -14.02 -26.29
N GLY A 121 15.84 -13.19 -26.94
CA GLY A 121 14.88 -12.29 -26.29
C GLY A 121 15.47 -11.00 -25.67
N GLU A 122 16.79 -10.86 -25.58
CA GLU A 122 17.48 -9.69 -25.04
C GLU A 122 17.93 -8.70 -26.14
N ILE A 123 18.18 -7.45 -25.74
CA ILE A 123 18.82 -6.41 -26.53
C ILE A 123 19.90 -5.72 -25.70
N ARG A 124 20.97 -5.26 -26.34
CA ARG A 124 21.92 -4.32 -25.72
C ARG A 124 21.54 -2.91 -26.13
N ILE A 125 21.38 -2.02 -25.15
CA ILE A 125 21.11 -0.60 -25.37
C ILE A 125 22.28 0.26 -24.86
N LYS A 126 22.57 1.34 -25.59
CA LYS A 126 23.47 2.41 -25.16
C LYS A 126 22.66 3.57 -24.63
N ASN A 127 22.80 3.86 -23.34
CA ASN A 127 22.01 4.88 -22.66
C ASN A 127 22.45 6.28 -23.14
N LYS A 128 21.48 7.12 -23.52
CA LYS A 128 21.71 8.52 -23.92
C LYS A 128 21.43 9.48 -22.76
N ALA A 129 20.34 9.23 -22.05
CA ALA A 129 19.93 9.96 -20.86
C ALA A 129 19.22 9.00 -19.89
N ILE A 130 19.48 9.19 -18.60
CA ILE A 130 19.07 8.28 -17.52
C ILE A 130 18.24 9.07 -16.50
N GLY A 131 17.06 8.58 -16.17
CA GLY A 131 16.15 9.21 -15.23
C GLY A 131 16.46 8.82 -13.80
N LEU A 132 16.75 9.82 -12.97
CA LEU A 132 17.00 9.61 -11.54
C LEU A 132 15.66 9.64 -10.77
N ASN A 133 15.45 8.67 -9.87
CA ASN A 133 14.21 8.48 -9.14
C ASN A 133 14.45 8.21 -7.65
N PHE A 134 13.45 8.52 -6.80
CA PHE A 134 13.57 8.29 -5.36
C PHE A 134 13.65 6.79 -5.01
N ILE A 135 13.15 5.91 -5.89
CA ILE A 135 13.30 4.45 -5.73
C ILE A 135 14.75 3.99 -5.78
N ASP A 136 15.62 4.66 -6.55
CA ASP A 136 17.05 4.34 -6.63
C ASP A 136 17.76 4.62 -5.28
N ILE A 137 17.26 5.60 -4.52
CA ILE A 137 17.70 5.87 -3.14
C ILE A 137 17.21 4.76 -2.18
N TYR A 138 15.99 4.24 -2.34
CA TYR A 138 15.47 3.15 -1.50
C TYR A 138 16.28 1.86 -1.64
N PHE A 139 16.68 1.51 -2.88
CA PHE A 139 17.59 0.38 -3.11
C PHE A 139 18.99 0.66 -2.55
N ARG A 140 19.57 1.85 -2.79
CA ARG A 140 20.90 2.23 -2.24
C ARG A 140 20.93 2.20 -0.70
N LYS A 141 19.82 2.53 -0.03
CA LYS A 141 19.67 2.48 1.44
C LYS A 141 19.25 1.12 1.99
N GLY A 142 19.00 0.11 1.16
CA GLY A 142 18.52 -1.21 1.60
C GLY A 142 17.06 -1.22 2.11
N VAL A 143 16.31 -0.13 1.91
CA VAL A 143 14.87 -0.05 2.22
C VAL A 143 14.09 -1.00 1.30
N TYR A 144 14.52 -1.11 0.05
CA TYR A 144 14.12 -2.19 -0.86
C TYR A 144 15.33 -3.09 -1.15
N LYS A 145 15.12 -4.40 -1.14
CA LYS A 145 16.18 -5.40 -1.34
C LYS A 145 16.51 -5.53 -2.82
N ALA A 146 17.75 -5.27 -3.21
CA ALA A 146 18.27 -5.63 -4.53
C ALA A 146 18.32 -7.17 -4.68
N ALA A 147 18.15 -7.69 -5.90
CA ALA A 147 18.14 -9.13 -6.15
C ALA A 147 19.51 -9.81 -5.92
N THR A 148 20.60 -9.08 -6.14
CA THR A 148 21.99 -9.50 -5.94
C THR A 148 22.84 -8.33 -5.48
N MET A 149 24.00 -8.61 -4.88
CA MET A 149 25.06 -7.63 -4.58
C MET A 149 26.35 -8.08 -5.29
N PRO A 150 27.18 -7.16 -5.83
CA PRO A 150 26.91 -5.74 -6.05
C PRO A 150 25.95 -5.49 -7.22
N PHE A 151 25.06 -4.49 -7.10
CA PHE A 151 24.12 -4.11 -8.16
C PHE A 151 24.48 -2.78 -8.85
N THR A 152 23.87 -2.53 -10.00
CA THR A 152 23.91 -1.24 -10.72
C THR A 152 22.56 -0.54 -10.52
N PRO A 153 22.48 0.67 -9.93
CA PRO A 153 21.21 1.36 -9.72
C PRO A 153 20.53 1.82 -11.02
N GLY A 154 19.34 2.42 -10.87
CA GLY A 154 18.65 3.12 -11.95
C GLY A 154 17.50 2.32 -12.55
N MET A 155 16.30 2.88 -12.44
CA MET A 155 15.03 2.31 -12.91
C MET A 155 14.44 3.01 -14.16
N GLU A 156 15.15 3.91 -14.85
CA GLU A 156 14.60 4.72 -15.95
C GLU A 156 15.69 5.20 -16.92
N ALA A 157 15.56 4.97 -18.24
CA ALA A 157 16.41 5.61 -19.24
C ALA A 157 15.81 5.59 -20.67
N VAL A 158 16.45 6.36 -21.56
CA VAL A 158 16.35 6.21 -23.02
C VAL A 158 17.72 5.84 -23.59
N GLY A 159 17.72 4.88 -24.51
CA GLY A 159 18.91 4.44 -25.21
C GLY A 159 18.67 4.12 -26.68
N GLU A 160 19.75 3.76 -27.36
CA GLU A 160 19.77 3.25 -28.73
C GLU A 160 20.20 1.78 -28.72
N VAL A 161 19.49 0.92 -29.44
CA VAL A 161 19.84 -0.50 -29.54
C VAL A 161 21.16 -0.66 -30.30
N THR A 162 22.20 -1.21 -29.65
CA THR A 162 23.52 -1.46 -30.24
C THR A 162 23.76 -2.92 -30.62
N ALA A 163 23.01 -3.85 -30.04
CA ALA A 163 22.96 -5.25 -30.47
C ALA A 163 21.60 -5.87 -30.15
N VAL A 164 21.23 -6.89 -30.90
CA VAL A 164 19.99 -7.65 -30.79
C VAL A 164 20.35 -9.12 -30.62
N GLY A 165 19.74 -9.80 -29.65
CA GLY A 165 19.97 -11.22 -29.42
C GLY A 165 19.40 -12.12 -30.52
N PRO A 166 19.85 -13.39 -30.62
CA PRO A 166 19.36 -14.35 -31.61
C PRO A 166 17.83 -14.48 -31.61
N GLY A 167 17.25 -14.68 -32.79
CA GLY A 167 15.81 -14.95 -32.97
C GLY A 167 14.86 -13.75 -32.81
N LEU A 168 15.29 -12.63 -32.24
CA LEU A 168 14.40 -11.48 -31.98
C LEU A 168 14.07 -10.70 -33.27
N THR A 169 12.79 -10.68 -33.63
CA THR A 169 12.28 -9.96 -34.83
C THR A 169 11.69 -8.57 -34.53
N GLY A 170 11.32 -8.29 -33.28
CA GLY A 170 10.59 -7.08 -32.89
C GLY A 170 11.43 -5.82 -32.64
N ARG A 171 12.76 -5.89 -32.82
CA ARG A 171 13.72 -4.79 -32.61
C ARG A 171 14.88 -4.88 -33.60
N LYS A 172 15.50 -3.75 -33.91
CA LYS A 172 16.72 -3.66 -34.72
C LYS A 172 17.74 -2.70 -34.11
N VAL A 173 19.01 -2.85 -34.50
CA VAL A 173 20.08 -1.89 -34.18
C VAL A 173 19.70 -0.49 -34.72
N GLY A 174 19.95 0.54 -33.92
CA GLY A 174 19.55 1.92 -34.19
C GLY A 174 18.14 2.31 -33.73
N ASP A 175 17.32 1.37 -33.22
CA ASP A 175 16.04 1.72 -32.59
C ASP A 175 16.26 2.59 -31.34
N ILE A 176 15.53 3.71 -31.24
CA ILE A 176 15.47 4.53 -30.03
C ILE A 176 14.37 3.98 -29.12
N VAL A 177 14.77 3.55 -27.93
CA VAL A 177 13.88 2.88 -26.98
C VAL A 177 13.99 3.49 -25.58
N ALA A 178 12.87 3.51 -24.88
CA ALA A 178 12.77 3.93 -23.49
C ALA A 178 12.34 2.76 -22.61
N TYR A 179 12.65 2.82 -21.32
CA TYR A 179 12.10 1.88 -20.35
C TYR A 179 11.97 2.49 -18.95
N ALA A 180 11.11 1.88 -18.14
CA ALA A 180 10.99 2.16 -16.72
C ALA A 180 10.70 0.87 -15.94
N GLY A 181 11.29 0.76 -14.76
CA GLY A 181 11.11 -0.38 -13.86
C GLY A 181 12.12 -1.49 -14.07
N ASN A 182 11.66 -2.74 -13.98
CA ASN A 182 12.51 -3.92 -13.94
C ASN A 182 12.88 -4.43 -15.36
N PRO A 183 14.10 -4.94 -15.57
CA PRO A 183 15.20 -5.01 -14.60
C PRO A 183 15.92 -3.66 -14.40
N MET A 184 16.37 -3.45 -13.16
CA MET A 184 17.23 -2.34 -12.75
C MET A 184 18.60 -2.40 -13.45
N GLY A 185 19.17 -1.24 -13.79
CA GLY A 185 20.54 -1.17 -14.34
C GLY A 185 20.91 0.10 -15.12
N SER A 186 20.06 1.13 -15.17
CA SER A 186 20.27 2.26 -16.08
C SER A 186 21.49 3.13 -15.75
N TYR A 187 22.09 3.05 -14.56
CA TYR A 187 23.27 3.84 -14.22
C TYR A 187 24.57 3.26 -14.85
N ALA A 188 24.53 2.96 -16.15
CA ALA A 188 25.63 2.45 -16.96
C ALA A 188 25.65 3.13 -18.34
N GLU A 189 26.81 3.10 -19.03
CA GLU A 189 26.92 3.61 -20.41
C GLU A 189 26.14 2.73 -21.40
N GLU A 190 26.23 1.42 -21.23
CA GLU A 190 25.45 0.41 -21.98
C GLU A 190 24.99 -0.70 -21.02
N GLN A 191 23.89 -1.36 -21.37
CA GLN A 191 23.29 -2.43 -20.58
C GLN A 191 22.53 -3.42 -21.49
N ILE A 192 22.25 -4.62 -20.98
CA ILE A 192 21.42 -5.62 -21.64
C ILE A 192 20.07 -5.70 -20.91
N LEU A 193 18.97 -5.68 -21.68
CA LEU A 193 17.59 -5.74 -21.17
C LEU A 193 16.75 -6.72 -22.01
N PRO A 194 15.74 -7.39 -21.42
CA PRO A 194 14.72 -8.10 -22.19
C PRO A 194 13.93 -7.15 -23.10
N ALA A 195 13.73 -7.53 -24.36
CA ALA A 195 13.15 -6.67 -25.38
C ALA A 195 11.67 -6.31 -25.12
N ASP A 196 10.97 -7.12 -24.33
CA ASP A 196 9.58 -6.90 -23.92
C ASP A 196 9.44 -5.82 -22.83
N LYS A 197 10.53 -5.39 -22.18
CA LYS A 197 10.51 -4.31 -21.17
C LYS A 197 10.77 -2.91 -21.74
N VAL A 198 11.22 -2.80 -23.00
CA VAL A 198 11.47 -1.49 -23.64
C VAL A 198 10.33 -1.09 -24.59
N VAL A 199 9.94 0.19 -24.56
CA VAL A 199 8.94 0.79 -25.45
C VAL A 199 9.63 1.61 -26.54
N PRO A 200 9.05 1.75 -27.75
CA PRO A 200 9.57 2.68 -28.75
C PRO A 200 9.38 4.13 -28.28
N VAL A 201 10.33 5.02 -28.57
CA VAL A 201 10.13 6.47 -28.44
C VAL A 201 9.51 7.00 -29.75
N PRO A 202 8.36 7.69 -29.73
CA PRO A 202 7.81 8.31 -30.94
C PRO A 202 8.75 9.39 -31.49
N PRO A 203 8.94 9.51 -32.82
CA PRO A 203 9.84 10.52 -33.42
C PRO A 203 9.50 11.97 -33.09
N SER A 204 8.27 12.25 -32.62
CA SER A 204 7.81 13.56 -32.14
C SER A 204 8.21 13.88 -30.69
N VAL A 205 8.84 12.96 -29.97
CA VAL A 205 9.26 13.13 -28.57
C VAL A 205 10.78 13.12 -28.49
N ASP A 206 11.36 14.20 -27.96
CA ASP A 206 12.81 14.29 -27.75
C ASP A 206 13.31 13.19 -26.77
N PRO A 207 14.45 12.52 -27.07
CA PRO A 207 15.00 11.47 -26.20
C PRO A 207 15.34 11.89 -24.76
N ILE A 208 15.68 13.15 -24.52
CA ILE A 208 15.97 13.68 -23.18
C ILE A 208 14.66 13.91 -22.41
N THR A 209 13.62 14.39 -23.08
CA THR A 209 12.25 14.46 -22.54
C THR A 209 11.71 13.08 -22.22
N ALA A 210 11.87 12.09 -23.11
CA ALA A 210 11.45 10.72 -22.88
C ALA A 210 12.18 10.07 -21.68
N ALA A 211 13.49 10.26 -21.53
CA ALA A 211 14.26 9.80 -20.37
C ALA A 211 13.86 10.49 -19.05
N SER A 212 13.18 11.63 -19.13
CA SER A 212 12.75 12.44 -17.99
C SER A 212 11.31 12.15 -17.54
N ILE A 213 10.56 11.29 -18.26
CA ILE A 213 9.12 11.12 -18.03
C ILE A 213 8.63 9.66 -17.94
N MET A 214 9.40 8.66 -18.34
CA MET A 214 8.91 7.27 -18.39
C MET A 214 8.35 6.78 -17.04
N LEU A 215 9.18 6.63 -16.01
CA LEU A 215 8.75 6.10 -14.72
C LEU A 215 7.78 7.07 -14.04
N LYS A 216 8.08 8.37 -14.09
CA LYS A 216 7.33 9.43 -13.40
C LYS A 216 5.94 9.66 -14.01
N GLY A 217 5.87 9.67 -15.34
CA GLY A 217 4.65 9.83 -16.12
C GLY A 217 3.79 8.58 -16.17
N MET A 218 4.39 7.38 -16.31
CA MET A 218 3.63 6.12 -16.19
C MET A 218 3.07 5.95 -14.76
N THR A 219 3.80 6.42 -13.75
CA THR A 219 3.28 6.52 -12.37
C THR A 219 2.10 7.49 -12.29
N ALA A 220 2.23 8.71 -12.81
CA ALA A 220 1.13 9.67 -12.85
C ALA A 220 -0.10 9.13 -13.61
N GLN A 221 0.10 8.44 -14.75
CA GLN A 221 -0.94 7.79 -15.55
C GLN A 221 -1.75 6.83 -14.69
N PHE A 222 -1.11 5.80 -14.12
CA PHE A 222 -1.90 4.77 -13.45
C PHE A 222 -2.59 5.36 -12.20
N LEU A 223 -1.97 6.34 -11.53
CA LEU A 223 -2.52 7.01 -10.36
C LEU A 223 -3.83 7.75 -10.65
N VAL A 224 -3.93 8.50 -11.75
CA VAL A 224 -5.14 9.31 -12.10
C VAL A 224 -6.11 8.62 -13.07
N ARG A 225 -5.66 7.58 -13.79
CA ARG A 225 -6.46 6.87 -14.79
C ARG A 225 -7.02 5.54 -14.28
N ARG A 226 -6.29 4.85 -13.38
CA ARG A 226 -6.55 3.43 -13.04
C ARG A 226 -6.63 3.12 -11.53
N CYS A 227 -5.92 3.84 -10.67
CA CYS A 227 -5.87 3.60 -9.22
C CYS A 227 -6.99 4.37 -8.48
N PHE A 228 -7.06 5.68 -8.71
CA PHE A 228 -8.27 6.47 -8.51
C PHE A 228 -8.55 7.20 -9.82
N LYS A 229 -9.69 6.90 -10.46
CA LYS A 229 -10.06 7.54 -11.73
C LYS A 229 -10.47 8.98 -11.45
N VAL A 230 -9.64 9.93 -11.85
CA VAL A 230 -9.93 11.37 -11.76
C VAL A 230 -10.92 11.74 -12.86
N GLU A 231 -11.96 12.47 -12.47
CA GLU A 231 -13.04 12.95 -13.32
C GLU A 231 -13.33 14.42 -12.99
N SER A 232 -13.99 15.13 -13.91
CA SER A 232 -14.22 16.57 -13.78
C SER A 232 -15.03 16.90 -12.52
N GLY A 233 -14.59 17.91 -11.76
CA GLY A 233 -15.22 18.32 -10.51
C GLY A 233 -14.76 17.55 -9.25
N HIS A 234 -13.87 16.55 -9.38
CA HIS A 234 -13.14 16.03 -8.22
C HIS A 234 -12.15 17.08 -7.68
N THR A 235 -11.94 17.12 -6.36
CA THR A 235 -10.86 17.86 -5.72
C THR A 235 -9.76 16.90 -5.29
N VAL A 236 -8.51 17.18 -5.65
CA VAL A 236 -7.37 16.30 -5.38
C VAL A 236 -6.31 17.02 -4.55
N LEU A 237 -5.73 16.34 -3.56
CA LEU A 237 -4.56 16.82 -2.83
C LEU A 237 -3.31 16.07 -3.32
N VAL A 238 -2.29 16.81 -3.76
CA VAL A 238 -1.02 16.25 -4.24
C VAL A 238 0.12 16.71 -3.33
N HIS A 239 0.74 15.76 -2.63
CA HIS A 239 1.93 16.06 -1.84
C HIS A 239 3.19 16.13 -2.72
N ALA A 240 4.14 16.99 -2.32
CA ALA A 240 5.36 17.29 -3.07
C ALA A 240 5.09 17.73 -4.54
N ALA A 241 4.11 18.62 -4.74
CA ALA A 241 3.55 18.99 -6.05
C ALA A 241 4.57 19.50 -7.08
N ALA A 242 5.72 20.06 -6.67
CA ALA A 242 6.79 20.50 -7.57
C ALA A 242 7.90 19.44 -7.83
N GLY A 243 7.76 18.22 -7.30
CA GLY A 243 8.65 17.08 -7.57
C GLY A 243 8.27 16.33 -8.85
N GLY A 244 9.14 15.43 -9.33
CA GLY A 244 9.01 14.80 -10.65
C GLY A 244 7.69 14.07 -10.93
N VAL A 245 7.10 13.38 -9.95
CA VAL A 245 5.76 12.77 -10.11
C VAL A 245 4.66 13.79 -9.81
N GLY A 246 4.81 14.61 -8.78
CA GLY A 246 3.82 15.63 -8.37
C GLY A 246 3.50 16.61 -9.49
N SER A 247 4.52 17.11 -10.19
CA SER A 247 4.40 18.05 -11.31
C SER A 247 3.58 17.47 -12.47
N LEU A 248 3.74 16.18 -12.77
CA LEU A 248 2.98 15.48 -13.81
C LEU A 248 1.55 15.13 -13.34
N LEU A 249 1.39 14.75 -12.06
CA LEU A 249 0.07 14.52 -11.44
C LEU A 249 -0.79 15.78 -11.46
N CYS A 250 -0.24 16.94 -11.09
CA CYS A 250 -0.95 18.21 -11.08
C CYS A 250 -1.39 18.61 -12.49
N GLN A 251 -0.51 18.50 -13.49
CA GLN A 251 -0.84 18.79 -14.89
C GLN A 251 -1.95 17.89 -15.41
N TRP A 252 -1.86 16.58 -15.16
CA TRP A 252 -2.84 15.60 -15.66
C TRP A 252 -4.19 15.69 -14.94
N ALA A 253 -4.21 15.85 -13.62
CA ALA A 253 -5.47 16.00 -12.87
C ALA A 253 -6.20 17.30 -13.25
N ASN A 254 -5.47 18.40 -13.43
CA ASN A 254 -6.02 19.65 -13.97
C ASN A 254 -6.59 19.45 -15.39
N ALA A 255 -5.88 18.76 -16.28
CA ALA A 255 -6.35 18.45 -17.62
C ALA A 255 -7.57 17.50 -17.67
N LEU A 256 -7.81 16.72 -16.61
CA LEU A 256 -9.02 15.91 -16.41
C LEU A 256 -10.18 16.68 -15.75
N GLY A 257 -10.02 17.99 -15.51
CA GLY A 257 -11.05 18.87 -14.95
C GLY A 257 -11.17 18.83 -13.43
N ALA A 258 -10.13 18.39 -12.70
CA ALA A 258 -10.13 18.35 -11.25
C ALA A 258 -9.51 19.61 -10.61
N THR A 259 -10.07 20.03 -9.48
CA THR A 259 -9.51 21.11 -8.65
C THR A 259 -8.27 20.59 -7.92
N VAL A 260 -7.09 21.03 -8.32
CA VAL A 260 -5.82 20.55 -7.77
C VAL A 260 -5.35 21.43 -6.61
N ILE A 261 -5.17 20.82 -5.43
CA ILE A 261 -4.49 21.40 -4.27
C ILE A 261 -3.10 20.76 -4.17
N GLY A 262 -2.02 21.55 -4.24
CA GLY A 262 -0.64 21.07 -4.13
C GLY A 262 0.04 21.49 -2.83
N THR A 263 0.80 20.61 -2.17
CA THR A 263 1.68 20.99 -1.05
C THR A 263 3.15 21.07 -1.47
N VAL A 264 3.84 22.13 -1.05
CA VAL A 264 5.23 22.43 -1.42
C VAL A 264 6.05 23.01 -0.25
N SER A 265 7.37 23.02 -0.39
CA SER A 265 8.30 23.36 0.70
C SER A 265 8.86 24.78 0.70
N THR A 266 8.67 25.56 -0.38
CA THR A 266 9.17 26.94 -0.57
C THR A 266 8.32 27.69 -1.62
N LYS A 267 8.54 29.01 -1.78
CA LYS A 267 7.76 29.90 -2.66
C LYS A 267 8.06 29.70 -4.14
N GLU A 268 9.30 29.39 -4.50
CA GLU A 268 9.73 29.06 -5.86
C GLU A 268 9.03 27.77 -6.34
N LYS A 269 8.95 26.77 -5.45
CA LYS A 269 8.18 25.55 -5.71
C LYS A 269 6.67 25.82 -5.78
N ALA A 270 6.17 26.84 -5.10
CA ALA A 270 4.77 27.23 -5.19
C ALA A 270 4.40 27.88 -6.53
N ALA A 271 5.29 28.73 -7.06
CA ALA A 271 5.16 29.28 -8.40
C ALA A 271 5.13 28.15 -9.46
N GLN A 272 6.09 27.22 -9.40
CA GLN A 272 6.11 26.08 -10.32
C GLN A 272 4.84 25.20 -10.19
N ALA A 273 4.41 24.86 -8.99
CA ALA A 273 3.22 24.04 -8.78
C ALA A 273 1.95 24.68 -9.38
N LYS A 274 1.84 26.02 -9.33
CA LYS A 274 0.75 26.78 -9.95
C LYS A 274 0.81 26.73 -11.48
N GLU A 275 1.99 26.90 -12.09
CA GLU A 275 2.17 26.72 -13.54
C GLU A 275 1.94 25.27 -14.00
N ASP A 276 2.16 24.30 -13.10
CA ASP A 276 1.91 22.87 -13.29
C ASP A 276 0.44 22.48 -12.95
N GLY A 277 -0.49 23.44 -12.83
CA GLY A 277 -1.93 23.20 -12.75
C GLY A 277 -2.55 23.20 -11.35
N CYS A 278 -1.79 23.48 -10.29
CA CYS A 278 -2.36 23.65 -8.96
C CYS A 278 -3.23 24.92 -8.91
N HIS A 279 -4.53 24.73 -8.65
CA HIS A 279 -5.49 25.81 -8.40
C HIS A 279 -5.19 26.49 -7.06
N HIS A 280 -4.85 25.68 -6.06
CA HIS A 280 -4.43 26.11 -4.74
C HIS A 280 -3.07 25.49 -4.41
N VAL A 281 -2.19 26.26 -3.78
CA VAL A 281 -0.88 25.78 -3.34
C VAL A 281 -0.67 26.15 -1.89
N ILE A 282 -0.22 25.19 -1.08
CA ILE A 282 0.01 25.33 0.35
C ILE A 282 1.51 25.17 0.62
N ILE A 283 2.11 26.13 1.29
CA ILE A 283 3.51 26.04 1.71
C ILE A 283 3.54 25.46 3.12
N TYR A 284 3.80 24.16 3.25
CA TYR A 284 3.63 23.41 4.50
C TYR A 284 4.62 23.80 5.63
N LYS A 285 5.52 24.76 5.37
CA LYS A 285 6.40 25.39 6.36
C LYS A 285 5.87 26.72 6.91
N GLU A 286 4.88 27.31 6.24
CA GLU A 286 4.28 28.61 6.57
C GLU A 286 2.81 28.45 7.04
N GLU A 287 2.12 27.40 6.57
CA GLU A 287 0.72 27.09 6.90
C GLU A 287 0.55 25.60 7.28
N ASP A 288 -0.40 25.29 8.19
CA ASP A 288 -0.90 23.91 8.35
C ASP A 288 -1.77 23.51 7.15
N PHE A 289 -1.38 22.43 6.47
CA PHE A 289 -2.11 21.96 5.30
C PHE A 289 -3.47 21.35 5.62
N VAL A 290 -3.71 20.83 6.83
CA VAL A 290 -5.00 20.23 7.18
C VAL A 290 -6.06 21.33 7.35
N SER A 291 -5.74 22.37 8.12
CA SER A 291 -6.57 23.57 8.25
C SER A 291 -6.81 24.22 6.89
N ARG A 292 -5.76 24.39 6.08
CA ARG A 292 -5.88 25.06 4.78
C ARG A 292 -6.69 24.26 3.75
N VAL A 293 -6.60 22.93 3.74
CA VAL A 293 -7.47 22.08 2.91
C VAL A 293 -8.93 22.13 3.39
N ASN A 294 -9.17 22.18 4.71
CA ASN A 294 -10.52 22.34 5.25
C ASN A 294 -11.15 23.68 4.84
N GLU A 295 -10.38 24.77 4.84
CA GLU A 295 -10.85 26.08 4.33
C GLU A 295 -11.19 26.01 2.84
N ILE A 296 -10.24 25.55 2.00
CA ILE A 296 -10.42 25.44 0.53
C ILE A 296 -11.65 24.57 0.17
N THR A 297 -11.86 23.47 0.88
CA THR A 297 -12.98 22.55 0.64
C THR A 297 -14.26 22.92 1.39
N SER A 298 -14.28 24.00 2.16
CA SER A 298 -15.40 24.39 3.05
C SER A 298 -15.83 23.24 3.99
N GLY A 299 -14.86 22.55 4.59
CA GLY A 299 -15.06 21.44 5.51
C GLY A 299 -15.49 20.11 4.86
N LYS A 300 -15.59 20.03 3.53
CA LYS A 300 -16.01 18.81 2.82
C LYS A 300 -14.91 17.75 2.73
N GLY A 301 -13.65 18.18 2.74
CA GLY A 301 -12.49 17.33 2.42
C GLY A 301 -12.36 17.01 0.92
N VAL A 302 -11.27 16.35 0.54
CA VAL A 302 -10.94 16.00 -0.86
C VAL A 302 -11.35 14.58 -1.23
N GLU A 303 -11.61 14.33 -2.51
CA GLU A 303 -11.89 13.00 -3.07
C GLU A 303 -10.71 12.03 -2.88
N VAL A 304 -9.50 12.50 -3.13
CA VAL A 304 -8.28 11.69 -3.11
C VAL A 304 -7.08 12.51 -2.62
N VAL A 305 -6.21 11.86 -1.83
CA VAL A 305 -4.87 12.35 -1.52
C VAL A 305 -3.85 11.44 -2.19
N TYR A 306 -2.99 12.03 -3.02
CA TYR A 306 -1.82 11.39 -3.61
C TYR A 306 -0.60 11.70 -2.74
N ASP A 307 -0.21 10.74 -1.90
CA ASP A 307 0.84 10.91 -0.89
C ASP A 307 2.13 10.16 -1.29
N SER A 308 3.16 10.93 -1.67
CA SER A 308 4.52 10.43 -1.93
C SER A 308 5.48 10.57 -0.75
N VAL A 309 5.06 11.24 0.32
CA VAL A 309 5.93 11.69 1.42
C VAL A 309 5.96 10.66 2.54
N GLY A 310 4.81 10.07 2.88
CA GLY A 310 4.72 9.03 3.90
C GLY A 310 4.65 9.62 5.31
N LYS A 311 5.65 9.34 6.16
CA LYS A 311 5.56 9.56 7.61
C LYS A 311 5.15 10.97 8.03
N ASP A 312 5.68 12.02 7.37
CA ASP A 312 5.43 13.42 7.77
C ASP A 312 3.98 13.86 7.53
N THR A 313 3.29 13.25 6.56
CA THR A 313 1.99 13.72 6.05
C THR A 313 0.83 12.79 6.41
N PHE A 314 1.08 11.48 6.53
CA PHE A 314 0.05 10.44 6.50
C PHE A 314 -1.19 10.69 7.36
N GLY A 315 -1.01 11.13 8.62
CA GLY A 315 -2.14 11.44 9.52
C GLY A 315 -2.97 12.63 9.06
N GLY A 316 -2.33 13.69 8.58
CA GLY A 316 -2.99 14.86 7.99
C GLY A 316 -3.65 14.53 6.65
N SER A 317 -3.03 13.67 5.85
CA SER A 317 -3.60 13.12 4.61
C SER A 317 -4.93 12.40 4.88
N LEU A 318 -4.98 11.53 5.90
CA LEU A 318 -6.24 10.91 6.35
C LEU A 318 -7.26 11.95 6.87
N ALA A 319 -6.81 13.00 7.56
CA ALA A 319 -7.68 14.07 8.04
C ALA A 319 -8.32 14.87 6.88
N CYS A 320 -7.58 15.14 5.80
CA CYS A 320 -8.02 15.91 4.63
C CYS A 320 -9.10 15.23 3.77
N LEU A 321 -9.25 13.91 3.83
CA LEU A 321 -10.17 13.16 2.96
C LEU A 321 -11.65 13.40 3.30
N LYS A 322 -12.51 13.48 2.28
CA LYS A 322 -13.97 13.43 2.47
C LYS A 322 -14.45 12.04 2.92
N PRO A 323 -15.69 11.89 3.40
CA PRO A 323 -16.29 10.56 3.62
C PRO A 323 -16.29 9.71 2.34
N ARG A 324 -15.65 8.54 2.42
CA ARG A 324 -15.31 7.60 1.31
C ARG A 324 -14.25 8.12 0.33
N GLY A 325 -13.38 9.03 0.78
CA GLY A 325 -12.21 9.45 0.02
C GLY A 325 -11.09 8.39 -0.02
N TYR A 326 -10.16 8.56 -0.95
CA TYR A 326 -9.05 7.64 -1.24
C TYR A 326 -7.70 8.16 -0.74
N MET A 327 -7.05 7.44 0.17
CA MET A 327 -5.64 7.62 0.51
C MET A 327 -4.77 6.78 -0.43
N VAL A 328 -4.18 7.42 -1.44
CA VAL A 328 -3.26 6.76 -2.39
C VAL A 328 -1.83 7.05 -1.95
N SER A 329 -1.30 6.18 -1.11
CA SER A 329 0.03 6.32 -0.51
C SER A 329 1.07 5.59 -1.35
N PHE A 330 1.69 6.29 -2.30
CA PHE A 330 2.56 5.70 -3.33
C PHE A 330 4.07 5.98 -3.14
N GLY A 331 4.44 6.75 -2.12
CA GLY A 331 5.85 7.01 -1.77
C GLY A 331 6.10 7.08 -0.26
N GLN A 332 7.36 7.29 0.13
CA GLN A 332 7.80 7.38 1.54
C GLN A 332 9.05 8.25 1.64
N SER A 333 9.06 9.43 1.03
CA SER A 333 10.27 10.27 0.93
C SER A 333 10.77 10.84 2.26
N SER A 334 9.96 10.84 3.33
CA SER A 334 10.41 11.16 4.69
C SER A 334 10.58 9.93 5.60
N GLY A 335 10.06 8.79 5.19
CA GLY A 335 10.08 7.54 5.96
C GLY A 335 8.79 6.75 5.79
N THR A 336 8.84 5.48 6.18
CA THR A 336 7.66 4.61 6.26
C THR A 336 6.68 5.20 7.29
N PRO A 337 5.38 5.35 6.98
CA PRO A 337 4.37 5.66 7.99
C PRO A 337 4.34 4.62 9.10
N ASP A 338 4.00 5.04 10.31
CA ASP A 338 3.84 4.13 11.45
C ASP A 338 2.61 3.21 11.25
N PRO A 339 2.55 2.01 11.87
CA PRO A 339 1.48 1.05 11.65
C PRO A 339 0.07 1.64 11.87
N VAL A 340 -0.75 1.57 10.83
CA VAL A 340 -2.06 2.25 10.79
C VAL A 340 -3.15 1.30 11.31
N PRO A 341 -3.78 1.58 12.47
CA PRO A 341 -4.92 0.77 12.92
C PRO A 341 -6.12 1.04 12.00
N LEU A 342 -6.77 -0.02 11.51
CA LEU A 342 -7.91 0.08 10.58
C LEU A 342 -9.09 0.90 11.15
N SER A 343 -9.20 0.97 12.48
CA SER A 343 -10.15 1.85 13.19
C SER A 343 -9.95 3.34 12.90
N ALA A 344 -8.79 3.78 12.41
CA ALA A 344 -8.56 5.16 11.95
C ALA A 344 -9.23 5.47 10.59
N LEU A 345 -9.49 4.45 9.76
CA LEU A 345 -10.17 4.60 8.47
C LEU A 345 -11.70 4.61 8.61
N ALA A 346 -12.22 3.93 9.65
CA ALA A 346 -13.64 3.72 9.87
C ALA A 346 -14.50 5.00 9.99
N PRO A 347 -14.09 6.08 10.70
CA PRO A 347 -14.94 7.27 10.92
C PRO A 347 -15.38 7.99 9.65
N LYS A 348 -14.66 7.81 8.55
CA LYS A 348 -14.99 8.35 7.23
C LYS A 348 -15.11 7.27 6.15
N SER A 349 -15.11 5.98 6.53
CA SER A 349 -15.12 4.83 5.61
C SER A 349 -14.10 4.96 4.46
N LEU A 350 -12.86 5.31 4.81
CA LEU A 350 -11.81 5.65 3.85
C LEU A 350 -11.25 4.44 3.12
N PHE A 351 -10.93 4.61 1.84
CA PHE A 351 -10.11 3.66 1.09
C PHE A 351 -8.63 3.98 1.30
N LEU A 352 -7.78 2.98 1.50
CA LEU A 352 -6.34 3.10 1.61
C LEU A 352 -5.67 2.14 0.63
N THR A 353 -4.69 2.61 -0.14
CA THR A 353 -3.93 1.79 -1.08
C THR A 353 -2.46 2.19 -1.16
N ARG A 354 -1.61 1.20 -1.42
CA ARG A 354 -0.15 1.30 -1.57
C ARG A 354 0.28 0.72 -2.93
N PRO A 355 0.00 1.40 -4.05
CA PRO A 355 0.17 0.83 -5.38
C PRO A 355 1.63 0.86 -5.87
N SER A 356 2.01 -0.06 -6.74
CA SER A 356 3.28 -0.05 -7.46
C SER A 356 3.06 -0.07 -8.97
N MET A 357 3.78 0.79 -9.72
CA MET A 357 3.70 0.87 -11.19
C MET A 357 3.86 -0.50 -11.87
N MET A 358 4.75 -1.35 -11.33
CA MET A 358 5.04 -2.69 -11.88
C MET A 358 3.82 -3.63 -11.91
N GLN A 359 2.81 -3.37 -11.07
CA GLN A 359 1.56 -4.13 -11.00
C GLN A 359 0.49 -3.61 -11.97
N TYR A 360 0.68 -2.39 -12.50
CA TYR A 360 -0.17 -1.78 -13.52
C TYR A 360 0.43 -1.90 -14.93
N THR A 361 1.72 -2.23 -15.05
CA THR A 361 2.42 -2.46 -16.32
C THR A 361 3.00 -3.87 -16.36
N SER A 362 2.19 -4.85 -15.96
CA SER A 362 2.61 -6.24 -15.73
C SER A 362 2.72 -7.03 -17.03
N THR A 363 1.79 -6.76 -17.94
CA THR A 363 1.75 -7.32 -19.31
C THR A 363 2.41 -6.37 -20.32
N ARG A 364 2.76 -6.91 -21.49
CA ARG A 364 3.33 -6.12 -22.59
C ARG A 364 2.37 -5.04 -23.09
N ASP A 365 1.08 -5.35 -23.14
CA ASP A 365 0.06 -4.45 -23.67
C ASP A 365 -0.24 -3.32 -22.68
N GLU A 366 -0.37 -3.61 -21.38
CA GLU A 366 -0.46 -2.57 -20.34
C GLU A 366 0.73 -1.61 -20.36
N LEU A 367 1.95 -2.13 -20.57
CA LEU A 367 3.18 -1.33 -20.67
C LEU A 367 3.14 -0.40 -21.90
N LEU A 368 2.71 -0.91 -23.06
CA LEU A 368 2.61 -0.14 -24.29
C LEU A 368 1.46 0.89 -24.25
N GLU A 369 0.30 0.53 -23.69
CA GLU A 369 -0.83 1.45 -23.45
C GLU A 369 -0.41 2.60 -22.54
N THR A 370 0.15 2.28 -21.37
CA THR A 370 0.55 3.26 -20.35
C THR A 370 1.61 4.21 -20.90
N ALA A 371 2.66 3.71 -21.55
CA ALA A 371 3.69 4.55 -22.16
C ALA A 371 3.18 5.35 -23.37
N GLY A 372 2.28 4.76 -24.18
CA GLY A 372 1.65 5.40 -25.32
C GLY A 372 0.79 6.60 -24.91
N GLU A 373 -0.05 6.46 -23.89
CA GLU A 373 -0.85 7.57 -23.36
C GLU A 373 0.05 8.68 -22.79
N VAL A 374 1.13 8.33 -22.08
CA VAL A 374 2.12 9.30 -21.57
C VAL A 374 2.76 10.09 -22.73
N PHE A 375 3.27 9.42 -23.77
CA PHE A 375 3.88 10.11 -24.91
C PHE A 375 2.87 10.93 -25.73
N ALA A 376 1.61 10.49 -25.84
CA ALA A 376 0.55 11.26 -26.50
C ALA A 376 0.23 12.56 -25.73
N ASN A 377 0.22 12.51 -24.40
CA ASN A 377 0.02 13.70 -23.56
C ASN A 377 1.25 14.64 -23.57
N VAL A 378 2.47 14.13 -23.80
CA VAL A 378 3.64 14.98 -24.08
C VAL A 378 3.52 15.65 -25.45
N ALA A 379 3.21 14.89 -26.50
CA ALA A 379 3.14 15.40 -27.87
C ALA A 379 2.01 16.44 -28.09
N SER A 380 0.94 16.36 -27.30
CA SER A 380 -0.16 17.33 -27.28
C SER A 380 0.07 18.50 -26.30
N GLY A 381 1.18 18.51 -25.55
CA GLY A 381 1.52 19.59 -24.61
C GLY A 381 0.75 19.58 -23.28
N VAL A 382 -0.07 18.56 -23.02
CA VAL A 382 -0.78 18.33 -21.74
C VAL A 382 0.21 18.04 -20.61
N LEU A 383 1.28 17.30 -20.89
CA LEU A 383 2.38 17.03 -19.97
C LEU A 383 3.66 17.73 -20.42
N ARG A 384 4.05 18.79 -19.72
CA ARG A 384 5.33 19.49 -19.92
C ARG A 384 6.34 18.99 -18.89
N VAL A 385 7.51 18.56 -19.37
CA VAL A 385 8.56 17.97 -18.52
C VAL A 385 9.63 19.00 -18.21
N ARG A 386 9.75 19.40 -16.94
CA ARG A 386 10.77 20.33 -16.46
C ARG A 386 12.03 19.58 -16.05
N VAL A 387 13.09 19.71 -16.86
CA VAL A 387 14.39 19.05 -16.62
C VAL A 387 15.37 20.06 -16.01
N ASN A 388 15.07 20.48 -14.79
CA ASN A 388 15.76 21.58 -14.10
C ASN A 388 17.16 21.19 -13.60
N HIS A 389 17.46 19.88 -13.50
CA HIS A 389 18.73 19.37 -12.99
C HIS A 389 19.28 18.28 -13.91
N LYS A 390 20.54 18.45 -14.34
CA LYS A 390 21.27 17.51 -15.20
C LYS A 390 22.67 17.34 -14.63
N TYR A 391 23.03 16.13 -14.23
CA TYR A 391 24.35 15.79 -13.71
C TYR A 391 25.05 14.81 -14.66
N PRO A 392 26.38 14.78 -14.75
CA PRO A 392 27.11 13.66 -15.35
C PRO A 392 26.80 12.34 -14.62
N LEU A 393 26.76 11.22 -15.33
CA LEU A 393 26.56 9.90 -14.71
C LEU A 393 27.56 9.58 -13.56
N PRO A 394 28.87 9.92 -13.64
CA PRO A 394 29.80 9.78 -12.51
C PRO A 394 29.41 10.57 -11.24
N GLU A 395 28.59 11.62 -11.37
CA GLU A 395 28.15 12.48 -10.27
C GLU A 395 26.82 12.01 -9.64
N ALA A 396 26.40 10.77 -9.91
CA ALA A 396 25.18 10.18 -9.35
C ALA A 396 25.07 10.32 -7.81
N ALA A 397 26.19 10.28 -7.09
CA ALA A 397 26.22 10.52 -5.64
C ALA A 397 25.74 11.94 -5.26
N GLN A 398 26.17 12.97 -5.98
CA GLN A 398 25.71 14.35 -5.75
C GLN A 398 24.24 14.51 -6.13
N ALA A 399 23.83 13.93 -7.27
CA ALA A 399 22.44 13.97 -7.73
C ALA A 399 21.46 13.28 -6.75
N HIS A 400 21.87 12.16 -6.15
CA HIS A 400 21.13 11.53 -5.06
C HIS A 400 21.07 12.44 -3.82
N ALA A 401 22.21 13.03 -3.41
CA ALA A 401 22.28 13.88 -2.24
C ALA A 401 21.35 15.11 -2.35
N ASP A 402 21.29 15.76 -3.50
CA ASP A 402 20.40 16.92 -3.70
C ASP A 402 18.92 16.53 -3.75
N LEU A 403 18.56 15.34 -4.28
CA LEU A 403 17.19 14.81 -4.20
C LEU A 403 16.79 14.47 -2.76
N GLU A 404 17.67 13.79 -2.00
CA GLU A 404 17.42 13.44 -0.59
C GLU A 404 17.24 14.69 0.28
N ASN A 405 18.04 15.74 0.05
CA ASN A 405 17.93 17.03 0.74
C ASN A 405 16.79 17.92 0.22
N ARG A 406 15.86 17.39 -0.59
CA ARG A 406 14.69 18.08 -1.17
C ARG A 406 15.06 19.35 -1.97
N ARG A 407 16.30 19.48 -2.48
CA ARG A 407 16.80 20.66 -3.22
C ARG A 407 16.31 20.71 -4.67
N THR A 408 15.92 19.56 -5.24
CA THR A 408 15.52 19.44 -6.64
C THR A 408 14.06 19.82 -6.90
N THR A 409 13.74 20.07 -8.18
CA THR A 409 12.39 20.31 -8.72
C THR A 409 12.23 19.62 -10.07
N GLY A 410 11.00 19.23 -10.43
CA GLY A 410 10.72 18.51 -11.68
C GLY A 410 11.49 17.19 -11.80
N SER A 411 11.96 16.88 -13.01
CA SER A 411 12.77 15.70 -13.31
C SER A 411 14.27 15.99 -13.24
N VAL A 412 15.01 15.00 -12.73
CA VAL A 412 16.47 15.00 -12.63
C VAL A 412 17.02 13.95 -13.60
N LEU A 413 18.04 14.32 -14.37
CA LEU A 413 18.73 13.41 -15.28
C LEU A 413 20.19 13.19 -14.91
N LEU A 414 20.66 11.98 -15.22
CA LEU A 414 22.07 11.64 -15.37
C LEU A 414 22.42 11.54 -16.87
N GLY A 415 23.44 12.28 -17.29
CA GLY A 415 23.91 12.36 -18.68
C GLY A 415 25.18 11.54 -18.91
N VAL A 416 25.17 10.70 -19.96
CA VAL A 416 26.33 9.91 -20.39
C VAL A 416 27.24 10.80 -21.25
N LEU A 417 28.07 11.61 -20.60
CA LEU A 417 28.83 12.68 -21.26
C LEU A 417 29.91 12.17 -22.24
N ARG A 418 29.89 12.71 -23.46
CA ARG A 418 31.13 13.17 -24.10
C ARG A 418 31.45 14.58 -23.58
N ARG A 419 32.70 14.80 -23.14
CA ARG A 419 33.14 16.10 -22.61
C ARG A 419 32.98 17.21 -23.66
N LYS A 420 32.22 18.26 -23.33
CA LYS A 420 32.45 19.63 -23.81
C LYS A 420 32.57 20.54 -22.59
N ILE A 421 33.67 21.28 -22.51
CA ILE A 421 33.90 22.28 -21.47
C ILE A 421 33.29 23.60 -21.95
N VAL A 422 32.54 24.28 -21.10
CA VAL A 422 32.03 25.63 -21.32
C VAL A 422 32.23 26.41 -20.01
N PRO A 423 32.92 27.57 -20.01
CA PRO A 423 33.14 28.35 -18.80
C PRO A 423 31.88 29.13 -18.42
N ILE A 424 31.65 29.29 -17.11
CA ILE A 424 30.57 30.14 -16.57
C ILE A 424 31.15 31.52 -16.26
N VAL A 425 30.57 32.57 -16.84
CA VAL A 425 30.87 33.96 -16.48
C VAL A 425 29.98 34.37 -15.30
N ARG A 426 30.59 34.98 -14.27
CA ARG A 426 29.89 35.53 -13.11
C ARG A 426 29.56 37.00 -13.36
N ILE A 427 28.32 37.40 -13.13
CA ILE A 427 27.92 38.82 -13.08
C ILE A 427 27.71 39.16 -11.61
N GLU A 428 28.46 40.13 -11.11
CA GLU A 428 28.24 40.76 -9.81
C GLU A 428 27.70 42.17 -10.04
N ALA A 429 26.56 42.49 -9.42
CA ALA A 429 25.93 43.80 -9.51
C ALA A 429 26.14 44.56 -8.19
N VAL A 430 26.65 45.78 -8.30
CA VAL A 430 26.88 46.66 -7.15
C VAL A 430 25.59 47.39 -6.79
N GLN A 431 25.25 47.40 -5.50
CA GLN A 431 24.47 48.48 -4.90
C GLN A 431 24.95 48.72 -3.46
N ASN A 432 24.93 49.98 -3.03
CA ASN A 432 25.60 50.49 -1.85
C ASN A 432 24.78 51.67 -1.28
N LEU A 433 25.06 52.09 -0.04
CA LEU A 433 24.37 53.15 0.73
C LEU A 433 22.98 52.74 1.29
N THR A 434 22.56 53.13 2.50
CA THR A 434 23.15 54.05 3.50
C THR A 434 22.86 53.62 4.94
N ASN A 435 23.70 54.03 5.90
CA ASN A 435 23.52 53.79 7.34
C ASN A 435 22.52 54.75 8.02
N ASN A 436 21.93 54.33 9.15
CA ASN A 436 22.03 55.04 10.44
C ASN A 436 21.33 54.29 11.62
N ASN A 437 22.07 54.09 12.71
CA ASN A 437 21.82 54.46 14.13
C ASN A 437 20.36 54.60 14.65
N THR A 438 19.97 54.21 15.89
CA THR A 438 20.68 53.61 17.05
C THR A 438 19.69 53.10 18.15
N THR A 439 20.15 52.16 18.99
CA THR A 439 19.82 51.92 20.43
C THR A 439 18.38 51.63 20.94
N ASN A 440 18.34 50.63 21.85
CA ASN A 440 17.41 50.33 22.96
C ASN A 440 16.76 51.58 23.65
N HIS A 441 15.64 51.52 24.37
CA HIS A 441 15.28 50.62 25.49
C HIS A 441 13.76 50.55 25.77
N SER A 442 13.37 49.82 26.83
CA SER A 442 11.99 49.53 27.26
C SER A 442 11.53 50.32 28.50
N SER A 443 10.19 50.37 28.71
CA SER A 443 9.47 50.02 29.96
C SER A 443 8.47 51.05 30.57
N LEU A 444 7.33 50.53 31.08
CA LEU A 444 6.47 51.02 32.19
C LEU A 444 5.71 52.39 32.01
N SER A 445 4.55 52.68 32.64
CA SER A 445 3.50 51.86 33.30
C SER A 445 2.25 52.69 33.73
N TYR A 446 1.24 52.00 34.31
CA TYR A 446 0.23 52.48 35.30
C TYR A 446 -1.19 52.95 34.87
N ILE A 447 -2.10 52.92 35.87
CA ILE A 447 -3.60 52.95 35.85
C ILE A 447 -4.08 53.49 37.25
N PRO A 448 -5.31 53.33 37.85
CA PRO A 448 -6.59 52.61 37.51
C PRO A 448 -7.90 53.42 37.84
N ARG A 449 -9.03 52.70 38.07
CA ARG A 449 -10.32 53.05 38.78
C ARG A 449 -11.55 53.40 37.88
N ILE A 450 -12.76 52.80 37.98
CA ILE A 450 -13.73 52.40 39.06
C ILE A 450 -14.80 53.52 39.29
N ASN A 451 -16.14 53.32 39.39
CA ASN A 451 -17.00 52.27 40.00
C ASN A 451 -18.32 51.93 39.17
N PRO A 452 -19.52 51.47 39.65
CA PRO A 452 -20.44 50.57 38.89
C PRO A 452 -21.99 50.90 38.99
N VAL A 453 -22.85 49.86 39.20
CA VAL A 453 -24.32 49.82 39.53
C VAL A 453 -25.28 49.55 38.33
N ILE A 454 -26.46 48.90 38.45
CA ILE A 454 -26.88 47.53 38.90
C ILE A 454 -28.45 47.46 38.88
N ALA A 455 -29.03 46.33 38.42
CA ALA A 455 -30.44 45.87 38.61
C ALA A 455 -31.61 46.68 37.95
N LYS A 456 -32.84 46.15 37.74
CA LYS A 456 -33.36 44.77 37.48
C LYS A 456 -34.87 44.79 37.08
N ALA A 457 -35.26 43.90 36.15
CA ALA A 457 -36.61 43.33 35.87
C ALA A 457 -37.80 44.18 35.32
N LEU A 458 -38.42 43.63 34.27
CA LEU A 458 -39.87 43.25 34.16
C LEU A 458 -39.91 42.08 33.14
N ARG A 459 -40.12 40.82 33.56
CA ARG A 459 -41.39 40.09 33.74
C ARG A 459 -42.26 39.94 32.48
N THR A 460 -42.19 38.74 31.88
CA THR A 460 -43.33 38.08 31.24
C THR A 460 -43.30 36.61 31.68
N GLU A 461 -44.29 36.17 32.45
CA GLU A 461 -44.42 34.77 32.86
C GLU A 461 -45.37 34.05 31.90
N ALA A 462 -44.80 33.25 30.99
CA ALA A 462 -45.58 32.29 30.24
C ALA A 462 -45.78 31.04 31.11
N THR A 463 -47.02 30.73 31.45
CA THR A 463 -47.39 29.51 32.19
C THR A 463 -47.21 28.27 31.32
N ALA A 464 -45.97 27.80 31.23
CA ALA A 464 -45.66 26.50 30.66
C ALA A 464 -46.34 25.41 31.50
N THR A 465 -47.46 24.88 30.99
CA THR A 465 -48.09 23.67 31.53
C THR A 465 -47.07 22.54 31.51
N VAL A 466 -46.63 22.11 32.69
CA VAL A 466 -45.75 20.94 32.84
C VAL A 466 -46.55 19.72 32.37
N GLN A 467 -46.31 19.31 31.13
CA GLN A 467 -46.87 18.05 30.62
C GLN A 467 -46.27 16.89 31.42
N PRO A 468 -47.05 15.83 31.72
CA PRO A 468 -46.58 14.71 32.52
C PRO A 468 -45.38 14.03 31.81
N ILE A 469 -44.23 14.04 32.47
CA ILE A 469 -43.00 13.43 31.95
C ILE A 469 -43.23 11.92 31.85
N LYS A 470 -43.15 11.37 30.62
CA LYS A 470 -43.35 9.95 30.39
C LYS A 470 -42.09 9.19 30.79
N MET A 471 -42.17 8.41 31.86
CA MET A 471 -41.12 7.45 32.20
C MET A 471 -41.24 6.20 31.32
N VAL A 472 -40.11 5.69 30.85
CA VAL A 472 -39.98 4.40 30.14
C VAL A 472 -38.77 3.64 30.66
N LYS A 473 -38.77 2.31 30.62
CA LYS A 473 -37.55 1.55 30.95
C LYS A 473 -36.55 1.59 29.81
N ALA A 474 -35.26 1.67 30.18
CA ALA A 474 -34.15 1.51 29.26
C ALA A 474 -32.93 0.84 29.91
N ILE A 475 -32.11 0.16 29.09
CA ILE A 475 -30.80 -0.33 29.49
C ILE A 475 -29.80 0.82 29.34
N ARG A 476 -29.16 1.21 30.44
CA ARG A 476 -28.29 2.38 30.51
C ARG A 476 -26.88 2.04 30.98
N VAL A 477 -25.91 2.67 30.35
CA VAL A 477 -24.47 2.50 30.57
C VAL A 477 -23.94 3.78 31.23
N HIS A 478 -23.64 3.67 32.52
CA HIS A 478 -23.08 4.78 33.34
C HIS A 478 -21.55 4.79 33.37
N GLN A 479 -20.93 3.65 33.09
CA GLN A 479 -19.47 3.48 33.00
C GLN A 479 -19.16 2.39 31.95
N LEU A 480 -17.98 2.44 31.36
CA LEU A 480 -17.56 1.49 30.33
C LEU A 480 -17.18 0.12 30.94
N GLY A 481 -17.42 -0.99 30.23
CA GLY A 481 -17.00 -2.32 30.69
C GLY A 481 -17.70 -3.53 30.07
N GLY A 482 -17.73 -4.61 30.85
CA GLY A 482 -18.40 -5.88 30.52
C GLY A 482 -19.93 -5.81 30.67
N PRO A 483 -20.66 -6.93 30.53
CA PRO A 483 -22.13 -6.95 30.62
C PRO A 483 -22.69 -6.34 31.92
N GLN A 484 -21.94 -6.41 33.02
CA GLN A 484 -22.32 -5.91 34.34
C GLN A 484 -22.54 -4.38 34.44
N VAL A 485 -22.19 -3.60 33.41
CA VAL A 485 -22.43 -2.14 33.39
C VAL A 485 -23.81 -1.77 32.82
N LEU A 486 -24.56 -2.74 32.31
CA LEU A 486 -25.90 -2.58 31.76
C LEU A 486 -26.93 -2.53 32.91
N LYS A 487 -27.50 -1.36 33.20
CA LYS A 487 -28.55 -1.20 34.22
C LYS A 487 -29.92 -1.01 33.58
N TRP A 488 -30.94 -1.72 34.06
CA TRP A 488 -32.34 -1.49 33.66
C TRP A 488 -32.95 -0.44 34.59
N GLU A 489 -33.20 0.77 34.07
CA GLU A 489 -33.66 1.92 34.86
C GLU A 489 -34.76 2.69 34.15
N ASP A 490 -35.53 3.47 34.91
CA ASP A 490 -36.52 4.40 34.39
C ASP A 490 -35.83 5.64 33.82
N VAL A 491 -36.21 6.05 32.62
CA VAL A 491 -35.65 7.20 31.90
C VAL A 491 -36.79 8.09 31.43
N GLU A 492 -36.60 9.41 31.56
CA GLU A 492 -37.52 10.41 31.05
C GLU A 492 -37.52 10.40 29.51
N LEU A 493 -38.70 10.23 28.92
CA LEU A 493 -38.94 10.37 27.49
C LEU A 493 -39.91 11.54 27.26
N GLY A 494 -39.42 12.58 26.58
CA GLY A 494 -40.23 13.74 26.23
C GLY A 494 -41.26 13.46 25.13
N GLU A 495 -41.88 14.54 24.64
CA GLU A 495 -42.68 14.52 23.40
C GLU A 495 -41.79 14.68 22.15
N PRO A 496 -42.13 14.06 21.01
CA PRO A 496 -41.40 14.23 19.76
C PRO A 496 -41.56 15.67 19.23
N LYS A 497 -40.45 16.28 18.81
CA LYS A 497 -40.43 17.63 18.23
C LYS A 497 -40.77 17.60 16.75
N GLU A 498 -40.89 18.77 16.13
CA GLU A 498 -41.00 18.90 14.67
C GLU A 498 -39.90 18.08 13.96
N GLY A 499 -40.31 17.27 12.97
CA GLY A 499 -39.43 16.33 12.28
C GLY A 499 -39.13 15.01 13.01
N GLU A 500 -39.58 14.83 14.25
CA GLU A 500 -39.40 13.60 15.03
C GLU A 500 -40.69 12.75 15.14
N ILE A 501 -40.49 11.48 15.49
CA ILE A 501 -41.55 10.53 15.88
C ILE A 501 -41.13 9.83 17.18
N ARG A 502 -42.11 9.40 17.97
CA ARG A 502 -41.91 8.46 19.08
C ARG A 502 -42.38 7.08 18.63
N ILE A 503 -41.55 6.06 18.87
CA ILE A 503 -41.88 4.67 18.56
C ILE A 503 -41.88 3.83 19.83
N LYS A 504 -42.78 2.84 19.87
CA LYS A 504 -42.72 1.72 20.82
C LYS A 504 -42.00 0.54 20.17
N ASN A 505 -40.91 0.12 20.79
CA ASN A 505 -40.02 -0.89 20.23
C ASN A 505 -40.69 -2.26 20.25
N LYS A 506 -40.69 -2.96 19.12
CA LYS A 506 -41.24 -4.32 18.94
C LYS A 506 -40.12 -5.36 18.99
N ALA A 507 -39.00 -5.06 18.34
CA ALA A 507 -37.78 -5.88 18.33
C ALA A 507 -36.55 -4.98 18.15
N ILE A 508 -35.42 -5.36 18.73
CA ILE A 508 -34.20 -4.54 18.84
C ILE A 508 -32.99 -5.37 18.39
N GLY A 509 -32.08 -4.79 17.62
CA GLY A 509 -30.86 -5.45 17.16
C GLY A 509 -29.76 -5.48 18.23
N LEU A 510 -29.22 -6.66 18.52
CA LEU A 510 -28.07 -6.85 19.42
C LEU A 510 -26.79 -7.02 18.58
N ASN A 511 -25.92 -6.01 18.55
CA ASN A 511 -24.78 -6.00 17.65
C ASN A 511 -23.41 -5.89 18.35
N PHE A 512 -22.35 -6.28 17.65
CA PHE A 512 -20.97 -6.07 18.11
C PHE A 512 -20.64 -4.57 18.31
N ILE A 513 -21.30 -3.67 17.58
CA ILE A 513 -21.10 -2.23 17.74
C ILE A 513 -21.56 -1.70 19.10
N ASP A 514 -22.62 -2.28 19.68
CA ASP A 514 -23.06 -1.97 21.04
C ASP A 514 -22.02 -2.41 22.08
N ILE A 515 -21.33 -3.52 21.81
CA ILE A 515 -20.21 -4.00 22.63
C ILE A 515 -19.00 -3.05 22.49
N TYR A 516 -18.71 -2.52 21.30
CA TYR A 516 -17.63 -1.55 21.10
C TYR A 516 -17.88 -0.23 21.83
N PHE A 517 -19.10 0.32 21.77
CA PHE A 517 -19.47 1.49 22.55
C PHE A 517 -19.43 1.21 24.05
N ARG A 518 -20.01 0.09 24.53
CA ARG A 518 -19.99 -0.29 25.96
C ARG A 518 -18.57 -0.53 26.49
N LYS A 519 -17.64 -1.05 25.68
CA LYS A 519 -16.22 -1.24 26.04
C LYS A 519 -15.36 0.01 25.86
N GLY A 520 -15.86 1.08 25.24
CA GLY A 520 -15.09 2.30 24.96
C GLY A 520 -14.18 2.24 23.73
N VAL A 521 -14.28 1.18 22.92
CA VAL A 521 -13.58 1.06 21.62
C VAL A 521 -14.10 2.14 20.66
N TYR A 522 -15.38 2.47 20.74
CA TYR A 522 -15.95 3.69 20.17
C TYR A 522 -16.42 4.61 21.31
N LYS A 523 -16.21 5.93 21.14
CA LYS A 523 -16.64 6.93 22.13
C LYS A 523 -18.11 7.28 21.92
N ALA A 524 -18.93 7.03 22.93
CA ALA A 524 -20.27 7.63 23.00
C ALA A 524 -20.14 9.15 23.19
N ALA A 525 -21.09 9.93 22.64
CA ALA A 525 -21.05 11.40 22.72
C ALA A 525 -21.29 11.95 24.13
N THR A 526 -22.05 11.23 24.96
CA THR A 526 -22.44 11.60 26.33
C THR A 526 -22.53 10.36 27.22
N MET A 527 -22.34 10.55 28.53
CA MET A 527 -22.61 9.55 29.57
C MET A 527 -23.68 10.10 30.53
N PRO A 528 -24.64 9.29 31.02
CA PRO A 528 -24.92 7.91 30.61
C PRO A 528 -25.47 7.83 29.17
N PHE A 529 -25.43 6.64 28.56
CA PHE A 529 -26.11 6.39 27.28
C PHE A 529 -26.91 5.09 27.30
N THR A 530 -27.92 5.01 26.43
CA THR A 530 -28.69 3.80 26.14
C THR A 530 -28.09 3.14 24.89
N PRO A 531 -27.63 1.87 24.91
CA PRO A 531 -27.10 1.19 23.72
C PRO A 531 -28.17 0.88 22.67
N GLY A 532 -27.78 0.20 21.58
CA GLY A 532 -28.65 -0.15 20.47
C GLY A 532 -28.76 0.99 19.46
N MET A 533 -28.43 0.68 18.20
CA MET A 533 -28.64 1.59 17.06
C MET A 533 -29.62 1.03 16.02
N GLU A 534 -30.23 -0.14 16.29
CA GLU A 534 -31.10 -0.87 15.37
C GLU A 534 -32.39 -1.32 16.06
N VAL A 535 -33.53 -1.10 15.40
CA VAL A 535 -34.86 -1.35 15.96
C VAL A 535 -35.93 -1.49 14.89
N VAL A 536 -36.98 -2.25 15.20
CA VAL A 536 -38.31 -2.14 14.57
C VAL A 536 -39.31 -1.76 15.65
N GLY A 537 -40.15 -0.76 15.38
CA GLY A 537 -41.13 -0.24 16.32
C GLY A 537 -42.39 0.29 15.64
N GLU A 538 -43.44 0.48 16.44
CA GLU A 538 -44.71 1.08 16.04
C GLU A 538 -44.73 2.55 16.44
N VAL A 539 -45.08 3.45 15.53
CA VAL A 539 -45.20 4.89 15.83
C VAL A 539 -46.33 5.13 16.83
N THR A 540 -45.99 5.62 18.03
CA THR A 540 -46.95 5.95 19.10
C THR A 540 -47.28 7.43 19.17
N ALA A 541 -46.39 8.31 18.71
CA ALA A 541 -46.68 9.73 18.54
C ALA A 541 -45.87 10.33 17.38
N VAL A 542 -46.41 11.39 16.79
CA VAL A 542 -45.83 12.14 15.67
C VAL A 542 -45.64 13.59 16.11
N GLY A 543 -44.46 14.16 15.86
CA GLY A 543 -44.17 15.55 16.19
C GLY A 543 -44.93 16.56 15.31
N PRO A 544 -45.08 17.82 15.76
CA PRO A 544 -45.82 18.84 15.01
C PRO A 544 -45.33 19.01 13.57
N GLY A 545 -46.25 19.32 12.65
CA GLY A 545 -45.94 19.61 11.24
C GLY A 545 -45.53 18.44 10.36
N LEU A 546 -45.23 17.25 10.91
CA LEU A 546 -44.72 16.12 10.12
C LEU A 546 -45.81 15.48 9.24
N THR A 547 -45.63 15.59 7.92
CA THR A 547 -46.43 14.86 6.92
C THR A 547 -45.74 13.57 6.46
N GLY A 548 -46.48 12.46 6.29
CA GLY A 548 -45.96 11.22 5.71
C GLY A 548 -45.56 10.12 6.71
N ARG A 549 -45.88 10.30 7.99
CA ARG A 549 -45.91 9.27 9.04
C ARG A 549 -47.19 9.44 9.86
N LYS A 550 -47.73 8.36 10.41
CA LYS A 550 -48.91 8.35 11.29
C LYS A 550 -48.71 7.39 12.46
N VAL A 551 -49.51 7.56 13.51
CA VAL A 551 -49.61 6.59 14.60
C VAL A 551 -50.07 5.23 14.04
N GLY A 552 -49.45 4.14 14.52
CA GLY A 552 -49.67 2.77 14.03
C GLY A 552 -48.83 2.38 12.79
N ASP A 553 -48.04 3.27 12.20
CA ASP A 553 -47.03 2.85 11.20
C ASP A 553 -45.97 1.96 11.86
N ILE A 554 -45.66 0.82 11.26
CA ILE A 554 -44.47 0.03 11.64
C ILE A 554 -43.26 0.58 10.88
N VAL A 555 -42.23 0.98 11.62
CA VAL A 555 -41.01 1.58 11.09
C VAL A 555 -39.78 0.87 11.62
N ALA A 556 -38.76 0.77 10.77
CA ALA A 556 -37.44 0.27 11.11
C ALA A 556 -36.43 1.43 11.09
N TYR A 557 -35.46 1.37 12.01
CA TYR A 557 -34.36 2.33 12.08
C TYR A 557 -33.06 1.56 12.32
N ALA A 558 -32.02 1.97 11.60
CA ALA A 558 -30.64 1.52 11.76
C ALA A 558 -29.74 2.69 11.35
N GLY A 559 -29.03 3.30 12.31
CA GLY A 559 -28.45 4.64 12.09
C GLY A 559 -27.30 5.03 13.02
N ASP A 560 -27.03 6.33 13.09
CA ASP A 560 -25.89 6.94 13.79
C ASP A 560 -26.18 7.44 15.22
N ARG A 561 -27.42 7.25 15.70
CA ARG A 561 -27.86 7.54 17.08
C ARG A 561 -28.03 6.24 17.87
N LEU A 562 -27.35 6.17 19.03
CA LEU A 562 -27.60 5.21 20.11
C LEU A 562 -28.91 5.54 20.84
N GLY A 563 -29.67 4.53 21.24
CA GLY A 563 -30.88 4.71 22.06
C GLY A 563 -31.87 3.54 22.06
N SER A 564 -31.67 2.50 21.25
CA SER A 564 -32.72 1.52 20.99
C SER A 564 -32.96 0.48 22.08
N TYR A 565 -32.10 0.35 23.10
CA TYR A 565 -32.32 -0.54 24.24
C TYR A 565 -33.31 0.07 25.25
N ALA A 566 -34.52 0.41 24.80
CA ALA A 566 -35.61 1.00 25.59
C ALA A 566 -36.97 0.40 25.20
N GLU A 567 -38.00 0.66 25.99
CA GLU A 567 -39.39 0.29 25.64
C GLU A 567 -39.97 1.22 24.55
N GLU A 568 -39.69 2.53 24.65
CA GLU A 568 -40.00 3.54 23.64
C GLU A 568 -38.82 4.50 23.47
N GLN A 569 -38.70 5.12 22.29
CA GLN A 569 -37.66 6.10 21.97
C GLN A 569 -38.15 7.14 20.95
N ILE A 570 -37.43 8.25 20.84
CA ILE A 570 -37.68 9.31 19.83
C ILE A 570 -36.60 9.28 18.74
N LEU A 571 -37.04 9.26 17.48
CA LEU A 571 -36.20 9.20 16.29
C LEU A 571 -36.58 10.29 15.28
N PRO A 572 -35.62 10.85 14.52
CA PRO A 572 -35.94 11.72 13.39
C PRO A 572 -36.67 10.92 12.30
N ALA A 573 -37.79 11.44 11.82
CA ALA A 573 -38.66 10.74 10.87
C ALA A 573 -37.99 10.48 9.51
N ASP A 574 -37.02 11.32 9.12
CA ASP A 574 -36.24 11.17 7.89
C ASP A 574 -35.17 10.06 7.97
N LYS A 575 -34.96 9.46 9.15
CA LYS A 575 -34.05 8.32 9.37
C LYS A 575 -34.75 6.97 9.47
N VAL A 576 -36.09 6.92 9.47
CA VAL A 576 -36.83 5.65 9.61
C VAL A 576 -37.45 5.20 8.29
N VAL A 577 -37.38 3.90 8.03
CA VAL A 577 -37.91 3.23 6.83
C VAL A 577 -39.22 2.52 7.20
N PRO A 578 -40.31 2.64 6.42
CA PRO A 578 -41.54 1.90 6.69
C PRO A 578 -41.33 0.39 6.45
N VAL A 579 -41.84 -0.44 7.36
CA VAL A 579 -41.86 -1.90 7.20
C VAL A 579 -43.15 -2.28 6.46
N PRO A 580 -43.11 -3.06 5.37
CA PRO A 580 -44.33 -3.50 4.68
C PRO A 580 -45.17 -4.41 5.59
N PRO A 581 -46.52 -4.29 5.61
CA PRO A 581 -47.38 -5.12 6.47
C PRO A 581 -47.27 -6.65 6.23
N SER A 582 -46.67 -7.07 5.12
CA SER A 582 -46.38 -8.47 4.78
C SER A 582 -45.08 -9.00 5.41
N VAL A 583 -44.34 -8.19 6.17
CA VAL A 583 -43.08 -8.56 6.81
C VAL A 583 -43.26 -8.50 8.31
N ASP A 584 -43.09 -9.65 8.97
CA ASP A 584 -43.17 -9.74 10.43
C ASP A 584 -42.11 -8.81 11.09
N PRO A 585 -42.43 -8.07 12.17
CA PRO A 585 -41.50 -7.14 12.82
C PRO A 585 -40.22 -7.79 13.38
N ILE A 586 -40.26 -9.05 13.80
CA ILE A 586 -39.08 -9.79 14.29
C ILE A 586 -38.21 -10.22 13.11
N ILE A 587 -38.82 -10.67 12.00
CA ILE A 587 -38.10 -10.94 10.74
C ILE A 587 -37.47 -9.65 10.19
N ALA A 588 -38.20 -8.54 10.17
CA ALA A 588 -37.70 -7.23 9.76
C ALA A 588 -36.52 -6.78 10.65
N ALA A 589 -36.63 -6.94 11.97
CA ALA A 589 -35.54 -6.65 12.89
C ALA A 589 -34.33 -7.56 12.66
N SER A 590 -34.53 -8.86 12.39
CA SER A 590 -33.46 -9.80 12.06
C SER A 590 -32.73 -9.44 10.76
N ILE A 591 -33.46 -8.99 9.73
CA ILE A 591 -32.88 -8.48 8.48
C ILE A 591 -32.04 -7.22 8.73
N MET A 592 -32.48 -6.32 9.62
CA MET A 592 -31.67 -5.16 10.05
C MET A 592 -30.42 -5.60 10.82
N LEU A 593 -30.56 -6.54 11.78
CA LEU A 593 -29.51 -7.12 12.63
C LEU A 593 -28.37 -7.79 11.83
N LYS A 594 -28.64 -8.16 10.58
CA LYS A 594 -27.63 -8.66 9.65
C LYS A 594 -27.05 -7.57 8.72
N GLY A 595 -27.71 -6.41 8.58
CA GLY A 595 -27.79 -5.73 7.28
C GLY A 595 -27.85 -4.19 7.24
N MET A 596 -27.66 -3.41 8.31
CA MET A 596 -27.60 -1.93 8.18
C MET A 596 -26.57 -1.18 9.07
N ILE A 597 -25.34 -1.05 8.54
CA ILE A 597 -24.41 0.03 8.91
C ILE A 597 -24.17 0.97 7.71
N SER A 598 -24.34 2.27 7.94
CA SER A 598 -23.95 3.41 7.09
C SER A 598 -24.58 3.54 5.69
N MET A 599 -25.69 4.29 5.59
CA MET A 599 -25.94 5.19 4.46
C MET A 599 -26.67 6.47 4.91
N LYS A 600 -26.10 7.64 4.59
CA LYS A 600 -26.82 8.93 4.56
C LYS A 600 -27.11 9.31 3.10
N PHE A 601 -28.38 9.62 2.82
CA PHE A 601 -28.94 10.25 1.62
C PHE A 601 -28.69 9.62 0.23
N SER A 602 -29.78 9.12 -0.39
CA SER A 602 -30.09 9.36 -1.81
C SER A 602 -31.57 9.05 -2.09
N PRO A 603 -32.37 9.97 -2.68
CA PRO A 603 -33.78 9.71 -3.02
C PRO A 603 -33.99 8.55 -4.02
N ILE A 604 -32.97 8.21 -4.80
CA ILE A 604 -33.04 7.19 -5.88
C ILE A 604 -33.36 5.79 -5.34
N ALA A 605 -33.06 5.52 -4.06
CA ALA A 605 -33.37 4.23 -3.42
C ALA A 605 -34.87 3.88 -3.45
N LEU A 606 -35.76 4.89 -3.42
CA LEU A 606 -37.22 4.69 -3.46
C LEU A 606 -37.72 4.19 -4.82
N PHE A 607 -36.99 4.41 -5.90
CA PHE A 607 -37.44 4.03 -7.26
C PHE A 607 -37.21 2.54 -7.55
N LEU A 608 -36.14 1.94 -7.01
CA LEU A 608 -35.78 0.54 -7.24
C LEU A 608 -36.71 -0.46 -6.52
N ILE A 609 -37.55 0.00 -5.59
CA ILE A 609 -38.55 -0.82 -4.89
C ILE A 609 -39.64 -1.35 -5.84
N ARG A 610 -39.79 -0.76 -7.04
CA ARG A 610 -40.87 -1.12 -8.00
C ARG A 610 -40.52 -2.18 -9.06
N ILE A 611 -39.28 -2.72 -9.11
CA ILE A 611 -38.84 -3.58 -10.23
C ILE A 611 -38.15 -4.88 -9.78
N SER A 612 -38.88 -5.73 -9.04
CA SER A 612 -38.89 -7.19 -9.27
C SER A 612 -39.94 -7.88 -8.38
N PRO A 613 -40.93 -8.60 -8.94
CA PRO A 613 -41.87 -9.40 -8.15
C PRO A 613 -41.29 -10.72 -7.61
N SER A 614 -40.09 -11.13 -8.02
CA SER A 614 -39.58 -12.50 -7.80
C SER A 614 -38.62 -12.67 -6.62
N LEU A 615 -38.43 -11.65 -5.78
CA LEU A 615 -37.61 -11.71 -4.56
C LEU A 615 -38.36 -11.04 -3.40
N GLY A 616 -38.60 -11.80 -2.32
CA GLY A 616 -39.50 -11.42 -1.26
C GLY A 616 -38.90 -10.46 -0.22
N SER A 617 -39.18 -9.16 -0.38
CA SER A 617 -39.09 -8.14 0.68
C SER A 617 -37.67 -7.71 1.13
N PRO A 618 -37.50 -6.88 2.19
CA PRO A 618 -36.84 -5.58 2.09
C PRO A 618 -35.30 -5.64 1.95
N SER A 619 -34.75 -4.64 1.24
CA SER A 619 -33.32 -4.56 0.94
C SER A 619 -32.43 -4.37 2.17
N SER A 620 -31.60 -5.38 2.48
CA SER A 620 -30.55 -5.31 3.49
C SER A 620 -29.36 -4.45 3.02
N THR A 621 -29.40 -3.17 3.40
CA THR A 621 -28.64 -2.11 2.72
C THR A 621 -27.11 -2.22 2.82
N SER A 622 -26.55 -2.66 3.95
CA SER A 622 -25.09 -2.67 4.14
C SER A 622 -24.39 -3.79 3.40
N SER A 623 -24.79 -5.06 3.53
CA SER A 623 -24.15 -6.16 2.78
C SER A 623 -24.32 -5.98 1.27
N HIS A 624 -25.48 -5.50 0.82
CA HIS A 624 -25.68 -5.09 -0.59
C HIS A 624 -24.75 -3.93 -1.00
N TYR A 625 -24.49 -2.95 -0.13
CA TYR A 625 -23.51 -1.89 -0.38
C TYR A 625 -22.06 -2.41 -0.37
N LEU A 626 -21.69 -3.31 0.53
CA LEU A 626 -20.36 -3.94 0.56
C LEU A 626 -20.08 -4.75 -0.72
N VAL A 627 -21.12 -5.40 -1.28
CA VAL A 627 -21.05 -6.31 -2.44
C VAL A 627 -21.30 -5.63 -3.79
N ARG A 628 -21.97 -4.46 -3.84
CA ARG A 628 -22.20 -3.69 -5.09
C ARG A 628 -21.63 -2.26 -5.12
N ARG A 629 -21.10 -1.71 -4.02
CA ARG A 629 -20.67 -0.29 -3.92
C ARG A 629 -19.29 -0.08 -3.28
N CYS A 630 -18.86 -0.87 -2.28
CA CYS A 630 -17.48 -0.81 -1.78
C CYS A 630 -16.52 -1.50 -2.75
N PHE A 631 -16.87 -2.72 -3.15
CA PHE A 631 -16.37 -3.36 -4.34
C PHE A 631 -17.59 -3.87 -5.13
N LYS A 632 -17.47 -3.97 -6.45
CA LYS A 632 -18.52 -4.53 -7.31
C LYS A 632 -18.18 -6.00 -7.56
N VAL A 633 -18.83 -6.90 -6.83
CA VAL A 633 -18.77 -8.33 -7.15
C VAL A 633 -19.46 -8.56 -8.49
N GLU A 634 -18.82 -9.31 -9.39
CA GLU A 634 -19.31 -9.63 -10.73
C GLU A 634 -19.41 -11.15 -10.91
N PRO A 635 -20.24 -11.65 -11.85
CA PRO A 635 -20.36 -13.09 -12.11
C PRO A 635 -18.99 -13.72 -12.43
N GLY A 636 -18.73 -14.89 -11.86
CA GLY A 636 -17.45 -15.61 -12.00
C GLY A 636 -16.32 -15.13 -11.09
N HIS A 637 -16.53 -14.12 -10.24
CA HIS A 637 -15.61 -13.82 -9.14
C HIS A 637 -15.60 -14.95 -8.10
N THR A 638 -14.48 -15.14 -7.41
CA THR A 638 -14.36 -15.93 -6.19
C THR A 638 -14.29 -15.00 -4.99
N VAL A 639 -15.07 -15.28 -3.94
CA VAL A 639 -15.23 -14.42 -2.77
C VAL A 639 -15.01 -15.24 -1.50
N LEU A 640 -14.06 -14.83 -0.66
CA LEU A 640 -13.84 -15.37 0.68
C LEU A 640 -14.65 -14.56 1.70
N VAL A 641 -15.46 -15.23 2.54
CA VAL A 641 -16.23 -14.59 3.61
C VAL A 641 -15.86 -15.23 4.96
N HIS A 642 -15.15 -14.48 5.80
CA HIS A 642 -14.88 -14.91 7.17
C HIS A 642 -16.12 -14.77 8.05
N ALA A 643 -16.27 -15.69 9.01
CA ALA A 643 -17.46 -15.83 9.84
C ALA A 643 -18.77 -15.92 9.02
N ALA A 644 -18.77 -16.78 8.00
CA ALA A 644 -19.84 -16.90 7.00
C ALA A 644 -21.24 -17.17 7.58
N ALA A 645 -21.35 -17.87 8.72
CA ALA A 645 -22.61 -18.09 9.44
C ALA A 645 -22.92 -17.03 10.53
N GLY A 646 -22.15 -15.94 10.60
CA GLY A 646 -22.42 -14.78 11.45
C GLY A 646 -23.38 -13.80 10.76
N GLY A 647 -23.96 -12.85 11.52
CA GLY A 647 -25.05 -11.98 11.02
C GLY A 647 -24.76 -11.32 9.66
N THR A 648 -23.70 -10.52 9.56
CA THR A 648 -23.32 -9.86 8.30
C THR A 648 -22.72 -10.82 7.28
N GLY A 649 -21.96 -11.84 7.73
CA GLY A 649 -21.36 -12.86 6.87
C GLY A 649 -22.40 -13.64 6.07
N SER A 650 -23.48 -14.05 6.74
CA SER A 650 -24.65 -14.74 6.17
C SER A 650 -25.19 -13.98 4.95
N LEU A 651 -25.46 -12.69 5.11
CA LEU A 651 -25.93 -11.87 3.98
C LEU A 651 -24.87 -11.62 2.91
N LEU A 652 -23.58 -11.53 3.26
CA LEU A 652 -22.51 -11.37 2.27
C LEU A 652 -22.39 -12.61 1.37
N CYS A 653 -22.53 -13.81 1.94
CA CYS A 653 -22.60 -15.06 1.19
C CYS A 653 -23.83 -15.08 0.26
N GLN A 654 -25.02 -14.75 0.78
CA GLN A 654 -26.26 -14.72 -0.01
C GLN A 654 -26.17 -13.72 -1.17
N TRP A 655 -25.69 -12.49 -0.92
CA TRP A 655 -25.57 -11.44 -1.94
C TRP A 655 -24.47 -11.73 -2.98
N ALA A 656 -23.36 -12.34 -2.60
CA ALA A 656 -22.30 -12.73 -3.54
C ALA A 656 -22.75 -13.90 -4.44
N ASN A 657 -23.37 -14.92 -3.85
CA ASN A 657 -23.97 -16.04 -4.59
C ASN A 657 -25.06 -15.56 -5.56
N ALA A 658 -25.95 -14.67 -5.11
CA ALA A 658 -26.99 -14.06 -5.95
C ALA A 658 -26.47 -13.12 -7.07
N LEU A 659 -25.16 -12.84 -7.09
CA LEU A 659 -24.46 -12.17 -8.21
C LEU A 659 -23.66 -13.13 -9.10
N GLY A 660 -23.75 -14.44 -8.87
CA GLY A 660 -23.03 -15.46 -9.64
C GLY A 660 -21.54 -15.58 -9.28
N ALA A 661 -21.15 -15.21 -8.05
CA ALA A 661 -19.80 -15.41 -7.55
C ALA A 661 -19.67 -16.72 -6.76
N THR A 662 -18.54 -17.41 -6.91
CA THR A 662 -18.18 -18.60 -6.13
C THR A 662 -17.84 -18.17 -4.70
N VAL A 663 -18.66 -18.56 -3.73
CA VAL A 663 -18.48 -18.17 -2.33
C VAL A 663 -17.74 -19.25 -1.55
N ILE A 664 -16.59 -18.89 -0.97
CA ILE A 664 -15.86 -19.67 0.03
C ILE A 664 -16.13 -19.04 1.40
N GLY A 665 -16.83 -19.74 2.28
CA GLY A 665 -17.07 -19.29 3.66
C GLY A 665 -16.02 -19.85 4.62
N THR A 666 -15.67 -19.12 5.69
CA THR A 666 -15.01 -19.72 6.86
C THR A 666 -15.89 -19.66 8.11
N VAL A 667 -15.88 -20.74 8.89
CA VAL A 667 -16.67 -20.89 10.11
C VAL A 667 -15.82 -21.36 11.28
N SER A 668 -16.21 -20.97 12.50
CA SER A 668 -15.45 -21.24 13.72
C SER A 668 -15.65 -22.64 14.29
N THR A 669 -16.65 -23.38 13.82
CA THR A 669 -17.03 -24.72 14.27
C THR A 669 -17.83 -25.44 13.18
N LYS A 670 -17.93 -26.78 13.23
CA LYS A 670 -18.62 -27.59 12.20
C LYS A 670 -20.14 -27.39 12.16
N GLU A 671 -20.79 -27.10 13.28
CA GLU A 671 -22.25 -26.93 13.35
C GLU A 671 -22.69 -25.71 12.51
N LYS A 672 -21.83 -24.68 12.46
CA LYS A 672 -22.01 -23.49 11.62
C LYS A 672 -21.80 -23.75 10.13
N ALA A 673 -21.16 -24.86 9.74
CA ALA A 673 -20.87 -25.16 8.35
C ALA A 673 -22.13 -25.50 7.53
N ALA A 674 -23.16 -26.07 8.17
CA ALA A 674 -24.47 -26.26 7.55
C ALA A 674 -25.12 -24.91 7.22
N GLN A 675 -25.22 -24.01 8.22
CA GLN A 675 -25.81 -22.68 8.04
C GLN A 675 -25.09 -21.86 6.96
N ALA A 676 -23.76 -21.91 6.91
CA ALA A 676 -22.98 -21.21 5.88
C ALA A 676 -23.30 -21.70 4.45
N LYS A 677 -23.58 -23.01 4.26
CA LYS A 677 -24.02 -23.55 2.96
C LYS A 677 -25.44 -23.11 2.59
N GLU A 678 -26.36 -23.08 3.54
CA GLU A 678 -27.71 -22.51 3.36
C GLU A 678 -27.65 -21.02 3.01
N ASP A 679 -26.71 -20.28 3.60
CA ASP A 679 -26.38 -18.89 3.27
C ASP A 679 -25.67 -18.71 1.90
N GLY A 680 -25.48 -19.79 1.11
CA GLY A 680 -24.96 -19.72 -0.26
C GLY A 680 -23.44 -19.94 -0.40
N CYS A 681 -22.74 -20.40 0.63
CA CYS A 681 -21.36 -20.85 0.48
C CYS A 681 -21.27 -22.11 -0.38
N HIS A 682 -20.51 -22.04 -1.47
CA HIS A 682 -20.20 -23.18 -2.32
C HIS A 682 -19.20 -24.11 -1.63
N HIS A 683 -18.21 -23.51 -0.96
CA HIS A 683 -17.21 -24.18 -0.13
C HIS A 683 -17.24 -23.58 1.28
N VAL A 684 -17.02 -24.40 2.31
CA VAL A 684 -16.95 -23.93 3.70
C VAL A 684 -15.75 -24.57 4.38
N ILE A 685 -14.88 -23.73 4.96
CA ILE A 685 -13.65 -24.11 5.67
C ILE A 685 -13.86 -23.90 7.17
N THR A 686 -13.51 -24.89 7.98
CA THR A 686 -13.52 -24.83 9.44
C THR A 686 -12.15 -24.37 9.93
N TYR A 687 -11.92 -23.06 10.00
CA TYR A 687 -10.58 -22.47 10.20
C TYR A 687 -9.92 -22.75 11.56
N THR A 688 -10.61 -23.47 12.46
CA THR A 688 -10.06 -24.01 13.71
C THR A 688 -9.45 -25.41 13.57
N GLU A 689 -9.67 -26.06 12.42
CA GLU A 689 -9.18 -27.41 12.10
C GLU A 689 -8.32 -27.43 10.81
N GLU A 690 -8.58 -26.50 9.89
CA GLU A 690 -8.00 -26.44 8.54
C GLU A 690 -7.24 -25.12 8.35
N ASP A 691 -6.05 -25.16 7.73
CA ASP A 691 -5.40 -23.94 7.23
C ASP A 691 -6.16 -23.41 6.01
N PHE A 692 -6.97 -22.38 6.23
CA PHE A 692 -7.77 -21.77 5.19
C PHE A 692 -6.93 -21.17 4.05
N VAL A 693 -5.66 -20.81 4.29
CA VAL A 693 -4.77 -20.27 3.25
C VAL A 693 -4.40 -21.38 2.25
N SER A 694 -4.00 -22.55 2.74
CA SER A 694 -3.77 -23.73 1.89
C SER A 694 -5.05 -24.15 1.17
N CYS A 695 -6.19 -24.23 1.86
CA CYS A 695 -7.47 -24.62 1.25
C CYS A 695 -7.92 -23.65 0.13
N VAL A 696 -7.81 -22.32 0.35
CA VAL A 696 -8.15 -21.32 -0.68
C VAL A 696 -7.17 -21.37 -1.85
N ASN A 697 -5.88 -21.60 -1.60
CA ASN A 697 -4.91 -21.78 -2.68
C ASN A 697 -5.19 -23.04 -3.52
N GLU A 698 -5.60 -24.15 -2.91
CA GLU A 698 -6.02 -25.35 -3.64
C GLU A 698 -7.29 -25.08 -4.47
N MET A 699 -8.36 -24.56 -3.85
CA MET A 699 -9.64 -24.24 -4.50
C MET A 699 -9.49 -23.24 -5.66
N THR A 700 -8.56 -22.28 -5.57
CA THR A 700 -8.31 -21.28 -6.62
C THR A 700 -7.19 -21.68 -7.60
N SER A 701 -6.57 -22.86 -7.42
CA SER A 701 -5.37 -23.28 -8.16
C SER A 701 -4.22 -22.25 -8.12
N GLY A 702 -4.00 -21.65 -6.96
CA GLY A 702 -2.97 -20.63 -6.71
C GLY A 702 -3.26 -19.25 -7.31
N LYS A 703 -4.47 -19.00 -7.83
CA LYS A 703 -4.86 -17.70 -8.40
C LYS A 703 -5.25 -16.68 -7.34
N GLY A 704 -5.66 -17.13 -6.15
CA GLY A 704 -6.27 -16.31 -5.11
C GLY A 704 -7.70 -15.87 -5.45
N VAL A 705 -8.31 -15.10 -4.55
CA VAL A 705 -9.70 -14.61 -4.65
C VAL A 705 -9.76 -13.13 -5.04
N GLU A 706 -10.84 -12.74 -5.71
CA GLU A 706 -11.15 -11.35 -6.04
C GLU A 706 -11.40 -10.49 -4.79
N VAL A 707 -12.10 -11.05 -3.79
CA VAL A 707 -12.56 -10.33 -2.60
C VAL A 707 -12.40 -11.17 -1.34
N VAL A 708 -11.93 -10.54 -0.27
CA VAL A 708 -12.03 -11.08 1.10
C VAL A 708 -12.88 -10.16 1.97
N TYR A 709 -13.89 -10.72 2.62
CA TYR A 709 -14.70 -10.05 3.64
C TYR A 709 -14.25 -10.53 5.03
N ASP A 710 -13.48 -9.70 5.77
CA ASP A 710 -12.88 -10.06 7.06
C ASP A 710 -13.50 -9.33 8.27
N SER A 711 -14.25 -10.06 9.09
CA SER A 711 -14.76 -9.63 10.41
C SER A 711 -14.15 -10.39 11.60
N VAL A 712 -13.16 -11.24 11.37
CA VAL A 712 -12.43 -11.98 12.42
C VAL A 712 -11.19 -11.19 12.84
N GLY A 713 -10.46 -10.57 11.91
CA GLY A 713 -9.39 -9.63 12.21
C GLY A 713 -8.05 -10.30 12.53
N LYS A 714 -7.57 -10.20 13.78
CA LYS A 714 -6.15 -10.52 14.11
C LYS A 714 -5.74 -11.94 13.69
N ASN A 715 -6.66 -12.89 13.74
CA ASN A 715 -6.40 -14.29 13.48
C ASN A 715 -6.51 -14.68 11.99
N THR A 716 -6.99 -13.78 11.12
CA THR A 716 -7.27 -14.04 9.70
C THR A 716 -6.62 -13.06 8.74
N PHE A 717 -6.18 -11.89 9.21
CA PHE A 717 -5.77 -10.78 8.35
C PHE A 717 -4.58 -11.09 7.41
N GLU A 718 -3.53 -11.73 7.93
CA GLU A 718 -2.35 -12.08 7.11
C GLU A 718 -2.68 -13.18 6.09
N GLY A 719 -3.45 -14.21 6.50
CA GLY A 719 -3.94 -15.23 5.60
C GLY A 719 -4.93 -14.69 4.56
N SER A 720 -5.76 -13.71 4.92
CA SER A 720 -6.64 -12.98 4.01
C SER A 720 -5.85 -12.27 2.92
N LEU A 721 -4.77 -11.56 3.29
CA LEU A 721 -3.86 -10.92 2.34
C LEU A 721 -3.15 -11.94 1.44
N ALA A 722 -2.73 -13.09 1.99
CA ALA A 722 -2.13 -14.17 1.20
C ALA A 722 -3.13 -14.86 0.25
N CYS A 723 -4.42 -14.83 0.56
CA CYS A 723 -5.49 -15.37 -0.30
C CYS A 723 -5.88 -14.43 -1.46
N LEU A 724 -5.54 -13.14 -1.42
CA LEU A 724 -5.94 -12.19 -2.46
C LEU A 724 -5.18 -12.41 -3.77
N LYS A 725 -5.90 -12.40 -4.89
CA LYS A 725 -5.29 -12.28 -6.21
C LYS A 725 -4.64 -10.89 -6.39
N PRO A 726 -3.71 -10.70 -7.35
CA PRO A 726 -3.23 -9.37 -7.72
C PRO A 726 -4.39 -8.43 -8.11
N ARG A 727 -4.45 -7.25 -7.48
CA ARG A 727 -5.56 -6.28 -7.58
C ARG A 727 -6.91 -6.78 -7.01
N GLY A 728 -6.90 -7.81 -6.14
CA GLY A 728 -8.04 -8.17 -5.28
C GLY A 728 -8.26 -7.17 -4.14
N TYR A 729 -9.43 -7.27 -3.49
CA TYR A 729 -9.91 -6.29 -2.50
C TYR A 729 -10.23 -6.97 -1.15
N MET A 730 -9.62 -6.52 -0.06
CA MET A 730 -10.09 -6.88 1.29
C MET A 730 -11.00 -5.80 1.85
N VAL A 731 -12.17 -6.22 2.32
CA VAL A 731 -13.18 -5.39 2.98
C VAL A 731 -13.28 -5.88 4.43
N SER A 732 -12.65 -5.17 5.36
CA SER A 732 -12.70 -5.52 6.79
C SER A 732 -13.71 -4.67 7.55
N PHE A 733 -14.49 -5.31 8.43
CA PHE A 733 -15.60 -4.70 9.17
C PHE A 733 -15.84 -5.43 10.50
N GLY A 734 -16.00 -4.69 11.61
CA GLY A 734 -16.38 -5.28 12.91
C GLY A 734 -15.41 -6.33 13.46
N GLN A 735 -14.24 -5.89 13.96
CA GLN A 735 -13.23 -6.77 14.56
C GLN A 735 -13.77 -7.52 15.80
N SER A 736 -14.15 -8.78 15.62
CA SER A 736 -14.68 -9.62 16.71
C SER A 736 -13.60 -10.03 17.73
N SER A 737 -12.34 -10.16 17.32
CA SER A 737 -11.22 -10.71 18.13
C SER A 737 -10.55 -9.74 19.11
N GLY A 738 -11.32 -8.89 19.80
CA GLY A 738 -10.82 -8.04 20.90
C GLY A 738 -9.97 -6.82 20.49
N THR A 739 -9.56 -6.04 21.49
CA THR A 739 -8.61 -4.92 21.33
C THR A 739 -7.19 -5.44 21.15
N PRO A 740 -6.32 -4.76 20.39
CA PRO A 740 -4.88 -5.01 20.44
C PRO A 740 -4.37 -4.88 21.87
N ASP A 741 -3.50 -5.82 22.26
CA ASP A 741 -2.65 -5.71 23.44
C ASP A 741 -1.68 -4.51 23.23
N PRO A 742 -1.50 -3.60 24.19
CA PRO A 742 -0.48 -2.55 24.11
C PRO A 742 0.92 -3.06 23.75
N ALA A 743 1.29 -4.27 24.19
CA ALA A 743 2.56 -4.91 23.85
C ALA A 743 2.73 -5.24 22.35
N PHE A 744 1.65 -5.18 21.57
CA PHE A 744 1.71 -5.38 20.12
C PHE A 744 2.20 -4.16 19.33
N HIS A 745 2.44 -3.02 19.99
CA HIS A 745 3.13 -1.88 19.37
C HIS A 745 4.61 -2.18 19.04
N ASP A 746 5.27 -3.02 19.85
CA ASP A 746 6.70 -3.35 19.70
C ASP A 746 6.93 -4.62 18.83
N ALA A 747 5.87 -5.38 18.55
CA ALA A 747 5.96 -6.70 17.93
C ALA A 747 5.97 -6.70 16.38
N ILE A 748 5.68 -5.58 15.71
CA ILE A 748 5.59 -5.52 14.24
C ILE A 748 6.97 -5.23 13.61
N HIS A 749 7.95 -6.07 13.96
CA HIS A 749 9.14 -6.27 13.12
C HIS A 749 8.75 -7.16 11.92
N VAL A 750 8.30 -6.54 10.82
CA VAL A 750 8.00 -7.25 9.57
C VAL A 750 9.29 -7.82 8.98
N ASN A 751 9.59 -9.07 9.33
CA ASN A 751 10.71 -9.79 8.76
C ASN A 751 10.39 -10.12 7.29
N SER A 752 10.96 -9.34 6.37
CA SER A 752 10.62 -9.36 4.95
C SER A 752 11.21 -10.58 4.23
N GLY A 753 10.57 -11.74 4.38
CA GLY A 753 11.03 -12.99 3.78
C GLY A 753 9.93 -14.02 3.51
N LEU A 754 9.90 -14.49 2.26
CA LEU A 754 9.22 -15.70 1.78
C LEU A 754 7.67 -15.64 1.73
N ALA A 755 7.01 -16.45 0.88
CA ALA A 755 7.53 -17.55 0.07
C ALA A 755 7.30 -17.40 -1.44
N ALA A 756 8.35 -17.71 -2.22
CA ALA A 756 8.19 -18.47 -3.45
C ALA A 756 8.50 -19.93 -3.10
N GLY A 757 7.64 -20.88 -3.50
CA GLY A 757 7.69 -22.24 -3.00
C GLY A 757 8.71 -23.15 -3.70
N ASN A 758 9.16 -24.19 -2.98
CA ASN A 758 9.49 -25.48 -3.59
C ASN A 758 9.52 -26.58 -2.52
N CYS A 759 8.70 -27.62 -2.67
CA CYS A 759 8.68 -28.76 -1.76
C CYS A 759 9.69 -29.83 -2.17
N ARG A 760 10.62 -30.16 -1.27
CA ARG A 760 11.26 -31.49 -1.10
C ARG A 760 11.97 -31.49 0.25
N GLY A 761 11.62 -32.43 1.12
CA GLY A 761 12.02 -32.41 2.53
C GLY A 761 13.13 -33.41 2.89
N SER A 762 13.74 -33.16 4.06
CA SER A 762 14.48 -34.15 4.83
C SER A 762 14.49 -33.75 6.31
N VAL A 763 14.26 -34.71 7.20
CA VAL A 763 14.19 -34.53 8.66
C VAL A 763 15.50 -34.00 9.24
N CYS A 764 15.42 -33.07 10.19
CA CYS A 764 16.32 -33.04 11.34
C CYS A 764 15.60 -32.46 12.58
N GLN A 765 15.94 -32.94 13.77
CA GLN A 765 15.19 -32.76 15.01
C GLN A 765 16.16 -32.62 16.19
N CYS A 766 16.19 -31.45 16.85
CA CYS A 766 16.96 -31.26 18.08
C CYS A 766 16.20 -30.41 19.12
N CYS A 767 15.71 -31.11 20.14
CA CYS A 767 15.31 -30.62 21.47
C CYS A 767 16.57 -30.14 22.26
N VAL A 768 16.53 -29.48 23.43
CA VAL A 768 15.47 -28.85 24.26
C VAL A 768 16.15 -27.88 25.25
N GLY A 769 15.40 -26.93 25.83
CA GLY A 769 15.88 -26.13 26.98
C GLY A 769 14.73 -25.59 27.83
N HIS A 770 14.34 -26.32 28.87
CA HIS A 770 13.37 -25.87 29.88
C HIS A 770 14.07 -25.07 31.00
N PHE A 771 13.39 -24.05 31.52
CA PHE A 771 13.46 -23.70 32.95
C PHE A 771 12.18 -23.02 33.41
N ALA A 772 11.69 -23.41 34.60
CA ALA A 772 10.59 -22.77 35.32
C ALA A 772 10.82 -22.97 36.82
N GLY A 773 10.64 -21.93 37.64
CA GLY A 773 10.82 -22.02 39.09
C GLY A 773 11.04 -20.69 39.83
N SER A 774 9.98 -20.20 40.48
CA SER A 774 9.93 -19.47 41.76
C SER A 774 11.17 -18.71 42.31
N GLY A 775 10.96 -17.42 42.67
CA GLY A 775 11.78 -16.67 43.64
C GLY A 775 11.21 -15.26 43.90
N GLU A 776 11.04 -14.84 45.15
CA GLU A 776 10.33 -13.59 45.52
C GLU A 776 11.24 -12.46 46.04
N SER A 777 10.97 -11.21 45.61
CA SER A 777 11.03 -9.95 46.40
C SER A 777 10.40 -8.84 45.54
N GLN A 778 9.37 -8.06 45.93
CA GLN A 778 9.20 -7.15 47.08
C GLN A 778 10.23 -5.99 47.08
N VAL A 779 9.91 -4.68 47.04
CA VAL A 779 8.67 -3.83 46.98
C VAL A 779 9.08 -2.42 46.43
N PRO A 780 8.26 -1.33 46.31
CA PRO A 780 6.80 -1.15 46.41
C PRO A 780 6.14 -0.34 45.23
N PHE A 781 4.82 -0.14 45.34
CA PHE A 781 3.96 0.74 44.52
C PHE A 781 4.24 2.25 44.65
N VAL A 782 3.84 3.01 43.62
CA VAL A 782 3.00 4.23 43.79
C VAL A 782 1.72 4.05 42.94
N ARG A 783 0.59 4.61 43.38
CA ARG A 783 -0.75 4.31 42.81
C ARG A 783 -1.66 5.54 42.82
N SER A 784 -2.60 5.61 41.86
CA SER A 784 -3.72 6.59 41.84
C SER A 784 -3.27 8.03 41.51
N ILE A 785 -4.12 9.01 41.17
CA ILE A 785 -5.59 9.15 41.28
C ILE A 785 -6.19 9.65 39.95
N ALA A 786 -7.41 9.21 39.61
CA ALA A 786 -8.26 9.86 38.62
C ALA A 786 -9.30 10.76 39.32
N GLY A 787 -9.44 12.01 38.88
CA GLY A 787 -10.39 12.97 39.45
C GLY A 787 -10.91 13.95 38.41
N THR A 788 -12.20 14.29 38.48
CA THR A 788 -12.85 15.27 37.58
C THR A 788 -13.22 16.52 38.38
N GLY A 789 -12.99 17.70 37.79
CA GLY A 789 -13.27 19.00 38.40
C GLY A 789 -13.38 20.10 37.33
N ARG A 790 -14.14 21.16 37.62
CA ARG A 790 -14.40 22.30 36.71
C ARG A 790 -13.68 23.58 37.21
N PRO A 791 -13.60 24.66 36.40
CA PRO A 791 -12.47 25.60 36.46
C PRO A 791 -12.60 26.73 37.49
N GLY A 792 -11.45 27.28 37.89
CA GLY A 792 -11.32 28.52 38.67
C GLY A 792 -9.87 29.03 38.77
N GLU A 793 -9.64 30.20 38.16
CA GLU A 793 -8.63 31.27 38.40
C GLU A 793 -7.16 31.03 38.87
N SER A 794 -6.31 31.94 38.36
CA SER A 794 -5.07 32.51 38.96
C SER A 794 -3.67 31.87 38.74
N GLN A 795 -2.97 32.45 37.76
CA GLN A 795 -1.58 33.01 37.79
C GLN A 795 -0.32 32.21 38.21
N ASN A 796 0.68 32.32 37.32
CA ASN A 796 2.12 32.53 37.55
C ASN A 796 2.94 31.51 38.39
N ASN A 797 3.84 30.77 37.70
CA ASN A 797 5.26 31.19 37.64
C ASN A 797 6.06 30.48 36.52
N TRP A 798 7.34 30.81 36.39
CA TRP A 798 8.18 30.62 35.19
C TRP A 798 9.48 29.83 35.48
N ILE A 799 10.21 29.52 34.39
CA ILE A 799 11.66 29.19 34.28
C ILE A 799 12.13 27.72 34.42
N ASN A 800 12.75 27.30 33.32
CA ASN A 800 13.82 26.33 33.07
C ASN A 800 14.32 25.40 34.21
N CYS A 801 14.54 24.14 33.84
CA CYS A 801 15.84 23.51 34.12
C CYS A 801 16.28 22.65 32.94
N ALA A 802 17.29 23.12 32.20
CA ALA A 802 17.89 22.40 31.07
C ALA A 802 19.40 22.31 31.32
N ASP A 803 19.82 21.41 32.22
CA ASP A 803 21.19 20.90 32.27
C ASP A 803 21.25 19.61 33.11
N SER A 804 21.63 18.50 32.47
CA SER A 804 21.97 17.22 33.11
C SER A 804 22.73 16.32 32.12
N MET A 805 24.06 16.53 32.10
CA MET A 805 25.15 15.60 31.75
C MET A 805 24.78 14.38 30.86
N LYS A 806 25.22 14.27 29.59
CA LYS A 806 26.62 14.11 29.11
C LYS A 806 27.50 13.17 29.96
N ALA A 807 27.57 11.87 29.63
CA ALA A 807 28.80 11.04 29.80
C ALA A 807 28.71 9.65 29.12
N TYR A 808 29.62 9.40 28.17
CA TYR A 808 30.27 8.08 27.87
C TYR A 808 29.41 6.89 27.33
N PRO A 809 30.03 5.86 26.67
CA PRO A 809 29.62 5.54 25.28
C PRO A 809 29.50 4.03 24.93
N LEU A 810 29.31 3.76 23.63
CA LEU A 810 29.80 2.59 22.86
C LEU A 810 29.79 1.20 23.54
N TRP A 811 28.93 0.31 23.05
CA TRP A 811 29.37 -0.94 22.40
C TRP A 811 28.22 -1.57 21.57
N LEU A 812 28.58 -2.06 20.38
CA LEU A 812 27.77 -2.82 19.40
C LEU A 812 26.37 -2.26 19.07
#